data_AF-H2YRL3-F1
#
_entry.id   AF-H2YRL3-F1
#
_cell.length_a   1.000
_cell.length_b   1.000
_cell.length_c   1.000
_cell.angle_alpha   90.00
_cell.angle_beta   90.00
_cell.angle_gamma   90.00
#
_symmetry.space_group_name_H-M   'P 1'
#
loop_
_entity.id
_entity.type
_entity.pdbx_description
1 polymer ?
#
loop_
_entity_poly.entity_id
_entity_poly.type
_entity_poly.pdbx_seq_one_letter_code
_entity_poly.pdbx_strand_id
1 'polypeptide(L)'
;SSQHSIEDYLKNNIFGLVINLPMRSGGGSGSTSTATRGHIFRRLAIELSVPLITDVKCAKLFRESPKLHPHIDCISSSSLIKLPGLIDVHVHVREPGATHKEDWDSCTSAALAGGITTILAMPNTQPPLTSDINYSITHELASSKARCDFGLFAGASSFNATKVPAISSKVAGLKMYLNDTFTTLKLNDVTVWMEHFENWPKHVPICVHAEQQTVAAVLWLAESYKRSVHFCHILLIRAAKDRGLPITCEVAPHHLFLTAEHKNPLGQNFNKVCPSLATQSDQDALWENMDIIDCFATDHAPHTIEEKSSGKVPPGLPGLETMLPLLLTAVTQGRLTIQDIVLRLHTNPCKIFGIPPKPDHETYIEVDMKETWVIPQHGFTKCGWNPFAGRSVTGRVTCVFLRGEVAYIDGKVLVEPGFGQDVFNKVAPMDEGEGGVSLSDGLGFPPPVTRYPGLPVPFPPSAGETPKMAGLMSKPGASGGSGDQMLSRDEHGLVGKHVISVGSLTREHLHFLFNAAHAMRGAVKRERLLDHVLKGKVLATVFNEASTRTICSFQAAMHRLGGSVLSIDERSSSSKKGETLADSVRVLSGYSDVIVLRHPQPGMVAAASKHSRCPLISGGDGDGEHPTQALLDVFTIREELGTVNGMTVTMVGDLKHGRTVHSLAKLLTLYRVNLRYVAPDDLSMPQSVMDYVARGGIPQTTFTSIEEAIADTDVLYMTRWQKERYQTTDQFDDLITSNYTLTPHMMTRAKQRMVVMHPLPRNHEIEVSVDSDPRAAYFRQAENGMFLRMALLCMVLGKC
;
A
#
# COMPACT_ATOMS: atom_id res chain seq x y z
N SER A 1 -75.11 37.76 -14.59
CA SER A 1 -73.98 36.82 -14.68
C SER A 1 -72.71 37.65 -14.76
N SER A 2 -72.00 37.79 -13.63
CA SER A 2 -70.76 38.55 -13.55
C SER A 2 -69.69 37.90 -14.44
N GLN A 3 -69.29 38.58 -15.51
CA GLN A 3 -68.17 38.15 -16.34
C GLN A 3 -66.89 38.20 -15.50
N HIS A 4 -66.42 37.05 -15.04
CA HIS A 4 -65.07 36.93 -14.47
C HIS A 4 -64.04 37.36 -15.51
N SER A 5 -63.07 38.17 -15.11
CA SER A 5 -61.98 38.56 -15.99
C SER A 5 -61.06 37.37 -16.23
N ILE A 6 -60.37 37.33 -17.38
CA ILE A 6 -59.42 36.23 -17.69
C ILE A 6 -58.32 36.13 -16.61
N GLU A 7 -57.99 37.25 -15.96
CA GLU A 7 -57.04 37.31 -14.84
C GLU A 7 -57.56 36.56 -13.59
N ASP A 8 -58.88 36.54 -13.35
CA ASP A 8 -59.51 35.81 -12.25
C ASP A 8 -59.49 34.29 -12.47
N TYR A 9 -59.58 33.84 -13.73
CA TYR A 9 -59.49 32.42 -14.08
C TYR A 9 -58.06 31.86 -13.93
N LEU A 10 -57.03 32.69 -14.17
CA LEU A 10 -55.63 32.32 -13.92
C LEU A 10 -55.33 32.16 -12.42
N LYS A 11 -55.77 33.12 -11.60
CA LYS A 11 -55.57 33.07 -10.14
C LYS A 11 -56.20 31.83 -9.49
N ASN A 12 -57.27 31.31 -10.08
CA ASN A 12 -57.96 30.11 -9.59
C ASN A 12 -57.43 28.80 -10.23
N ASN A 13 -56.31 28.85 -10.96
CA ASN A 13 -55.66 27.71 -11.60
C ASN A 13 -56.55 26.94 -12.61
N ILE A 14 -57.45 27.66 -13.29
CA ILE A 14 -58.48 27.05 -14.16
C ILE A 14 -57.94 26.80 -15.59
N PHE A 15 -56.81 27.40 -15.97
CA PHE A 15 -56.21 27.21 -17.29
C PHE A 15 -55.09 26.17 -17.27
N GLY A 16 -55.19 25.14 -18.11
CA GLY A 16 -54.11 24.18 -18.35
C GLY A 16 -53.05 24.65 -19.35
N LEU A 17 -53.33 25.73 -20.11
CA LEU A 17 -52.43 26.32 -21.10
C LEU A 17 -52.86 27.76 -21.41
N VAL A 18 -51.89 28.66 -21.48
CA VAL A 18 -52.06 30.04 -21.94
C VAL A 18 -51.35 30.23 -23.28
N ILE A 19 -52.05 30.79 -24.27
CA ILE A 19 -51.43 31.21 -25.53
C ILE A 19 -51.58 32.74 -25.64
N ASN A 20 -50.47 33.46 -25.56
CA ASN A 20 -50.44 34.92 -25.56
C ASN A 20 -49.43 35.42 -26.59
N LEU A 21 -49.94 35.70 -27.79
CA LEU A 21 -49.13 36.04 -28.96
C LEU A 21 -48.94 37.56 -29.05
N PRO A 22 -47.72 38.05 -29.33
CA PRO A 22 -47.51 39.47 -29.56
C PRO A 22 -48.26 39.90 -30.81
N MET A 23 -49.04 40.98 -30.70
CA MET A 23 -49.66 41.59 -31.87
C MET A 23 -48.56 42.15 -32.79
N ARG A 24 -48.66 41.89 -34.09
CA ARG A 24 -47.86 42.58 -35.10
C ARG A 24 -48.23 44.07 -35.09
N SER A 25 -47.50 44.89 -34.32
CA SER A 25 -47.45 46.33 -34.53
C SER A 25 -46.09 46.69 -35.09
N GLY A 26 -46.10 47.37 -36.23
CA GLY A 26 -44.92 47.87 -36.94
C GLY A 26 -44.03 48.74 -36.06
N GLY A 27 -42.78 48.89 -36.50
CA GLY A 27 -41.68 49.48 -35.77
C GLY A 27 -42.02 50.74 -34.96
N GLY A 28 -41.56 50.75 -33.72
CA GLY A 28 -41.63 51.88 -32.82
C GLY A 28 -40.89 51.56 -31.53
N SER A 29 -39.65 52.00 -31.44
CA SER A 29 -38.91 52.11 -30.19
C SER A 29 -39.65 53.05 -29.22
N GLY A 30 -39.98 52.61 -28.01
CA GLY A 30 -40.40 53.52 -26.95
C GLY A 30 -41.09 52.88 -25.75
N SER A 31 -40.54 53.17 -24.56
CA SER A 31 -41.17 53.14 -23.22
C SER A 31 -41.13 51.82 -22.43
N THR A 32 -40.06 51.67 -21.66
CA THR A 32 -40.02 51.01 -20.37
C THR A 32 -40.87 51.78 -19.33
N SER A 33 -42.20 51.67 -19.32
CA SER A 33 -42.98 51.93 -18.08
C SER A 33 -44.45 51.50 -18.05
N THR A 34 -45.03 50.91 -19.12
CA THR A 34 -46.43 50.47 -19.07
C THR A 34 -46.52 48.95 -19.15
N ALA A 35 -46.91 48.33 -18.03
CA ALA A 35 -47.26 46.92 -17.95
C ALA A 35 -48.51 46.67 -18.80
N THR A 36 -48.32 46.38 -20.09
CA THR A 36 -49.42 46.02 -20.98
C THR A 36 -50.15 44.80 -20.43
N ARG A 37 -51.47 44.71 -20.66
CA ARG A 37 -52.28 43.61 -20.14
C ARG A 37 -51.71 42.24 -20.53
N GLY A 38 -51.18 42.12 -21.76
CA GLY A 38 -50.48 40.91 -22.21
C GLY A 38 -49.12 40.64 -21.55
N HIS A 39 -48.41 41.67 -21.06
CA HIS A 39 -47.21 41.48 -20.24
C HIS A 39 -47.56 40.99 -18.83
N ILE A 40 -48.56 41.61 -18.18
CA ILE A 40 -49.05 41.19 -16.86
C ILE A 40 -49.52 39.73 -16.92
N PHE A 41 -50.28 39.38 -17.95
CA PHE A 41 -50.84 38.05 -18.14
C PHE A 41 -49.77 36.96 -18.34
N ARG A 42 -48.70 37.26 -19.08
CA ARG A 42 -47.55 36.35 -19.24
C ARG A 42 -46.81 36.15 -17.92
N ARG A 43 -46.62 37.22 -17.16
CA ARG A 43 -45.93 37.17 -15.86
C ARG A 43 -46.72 36.36 -14.84
N LEU A 44 -48.04 36.53 -14.81
CA LEU A 44 -48.94 35.78 -13.94
C LEU A 44 -48.98 34.28 -14.31
N ALA A 45 -48.96 33.93 -15.59
CA ALA A 45 -48.88 32.53 -16.03
C ALA A 45 -47.57 31.86 -15.60
N ILE A 46 -46.44 32.60 -15.67
CA ILE A 46 -45.13 32.12 -15.20
C ILE A 46 -45.14 31.93 -13.68
N GLU A 47 -45.65 32.92 -12.92
CA GLU A 47 -45.72 32.86 -11.45
C GLU A 47 -46.60 31.69 -10.96
N LEU A 48 -47.66 31.36 -11.71
CA LEU A 48 -48.59 30.28 -11.38
C LEU A 48 -48.22 28.95 -12.03
N SER A 49 -47.04 28.84 -12.67
CA SER A 49 -46.57 27.63 -13.35
C SER A 49 -47.54 27.08 -14.41
N VAL A 50 -48.35 27.95 -15.02
CA VAL A 50 -49.26 27.59 -16.11
C VAL A 50 -48.49 27.62 -17.43
N PRO A 51 -48.49 26.53 -18.23
CA PRO A 51 -47.80 26.49 -19.52
C PRO A 51 -48.17 27.68 -20.41
N LEU A 52 -47.18 28.31 -21.05
CA LEU A 52 -47.34 29.55 -21.81
C LEU A 52 -46.70 29.47 -23.21
N ILE A 53 -47.48 29.70 -24.27
CA ILE A 53 -46.99 29.83 -25.65
C ILE A 53 -47.05 31.30 -26.08
N THR A 54 -45.91 31.86 -26.47
CA THR A 54 -45.80 33.25 -26.92
C THR A 54 -45.43 33.40 -28.40
N ASP A 55 -45.05 32.32 -29.07
CA ASP A 55 -44.66 32.34 -30.49
C ASP A 55 -45.78 31.80 -31.41
N VAL A 56 -46.03 32.51 -32.50
CA VAL A 56 -47.12 32.22 -33.45
C VAL A 56 -46.88 30.91 -34.20
N LYS A 57 -45.63 30.53 -34.47
CA LYS A 57 -45.28 29.27 -35.14
C LYS A 57 -45.50 28.08 -34.21
N CYS A 58 -45.10 28.21 -32.94
CA CYS A 58 -45.37 27.18 -31.92
C CYS A 58 -46.87 26.99 -31.68
N ALA A 59 -47.66 28.07 -31.65
CA ALA A 59 -49.11 27.98 -31.52
C ALA A 59 -49.79 27.29 -32.72
N LYS A 60 -49.24 27.44 -33.93
CA LYS A 60 -49.72 26.72 -35.12
C LYS A 60 -49.42 25.23 -35.06
N LEU A 61 -48.20 24.87 -34.66
CA LEU A 61 -47.80 23.46 -34.48
C LEU A 61 -48.64 22.74 -33.44
N PHE A 62 -49.05 23.45 -32.37
CA PHE A 62 -49.94 22.89 -31.34
C PHE A 62 -51.35 22.53 -31.85
N ARG A 63 -51.84 23.16 -32.93
CA ARG A 63 -53.20 22.95 -33.44
C ARG A 63 -53.33 21.71 -34.33
N GLU A 64 -52.23 21.15 -34.82
CA GLU A 64 -52.23 20.18 -35.92
C GLU A 64 -51.90 18.71 -35.54
N SER A 65 -51.82 18.33 -34.25
CA SER A 65 -51.45 16.94 -33.88
C SER A 65 -52.40 16.25 -32.89
N PRO A 66 -52.86 14.99 -33.15
CA PRO A 66 -53.64 14.19 -32.22
C PRO A 66 -52.77 13.30 -31.30
N LYS A 67 -53.24 13.16 -30.05
CA LYS A 67 -52.74 12.29 -28.95
C LYS A 67 -51.31 12.57 -28.46
N LEU A 68 -51.24 13.39 -27.41
CA LEU A 68 -50.07 13.47 -26.52
C LEU A 68 -49.96 12.18 -25.68
N HIS A 69 -48.88 11.44 -25.89
CA HIS A 69 -48.28 10.60 -24.84
C HIS A 69 -47.39 11.50 -23.97
N PRO A 70 -47.41 11.38 -22.63
CA PRO A 70 -46.67 12.26 -21.75
C PRO A 70 -45.22 11.78 -21.63
N HIS A 71 -44.44 11.95 -22.69
CA HIS A 71 -42.99 12.06 -22.59
C HIS A 71 -42.63 13.34 -23.33
N ILE A 72 -42.20 14.36 -22.59
CA ILE A 72 -41.87 15.66 -23.14
C ILE A 72 -40.64 15.49 -24.04
N ASP A 73 -40.83 15.61 -25.36
CA ASP A 73 -39.74 15.82 -26.32
C ASP A 73 -39.26 17.27 -26.19
N CYS A 74 -38.07 17.46 -25.62
CA CYS A 74 -37.38 18.74 -25.62
C CYS A 74 -36.38 18.79 -26.79
N ILE A 75 -36.33 19.93 -27.49
CA ILE A 75 -35.22 20.26 -28.39
C ILE A 75 -34.53 21.47 -27.78
N SER A 76 -33.38 21.23 -27.14
CA SER A 76 -32.43 22.29 -26.82
C SER A 76 -31.44 22.45 -27.98
N SER A 77 -30.81 23.62 -28.11
CA SER A 77 -29.67 23.81 -29.01
C SER A 77 -28.42 23.04 -28.58
N SER A 78 -28.45 22.39 -27.42
CA SER A 78 -27.37 21.58 -26.86
C SER A 78 -27.55 20.11 -27.26
N SER A 79 -26.47 19.50 -27.76
CA SER A 79 -26.43 18.06 -28.01
C SER A 79 -26.11 17.37 -26.69
N LEU A 80 -27.15 17.10 -25.90
CA LEU A 80 -27.02 16.32 -24.67
C LEU A 80 -26.70 14.87 -25.01
N ILE A 81 -25.73 14.30 -24.30
CA ILE A 81 -25.47 12.86 -24.32
C ILE A 81 -25.97 12.25 -23.02
N LYS A 82 -26.53 11.05 -23.12
CA LYS A 82 -26.96 10.26 -21.98
C LYS A 82 -25.87 9.24 -21.65
N LEU A 83 -25.39 9.24 -20.41
CA LEU A 83 -24.46 8.25 -19.88
C LEU A 83 -25.16 7.46 -18.76
N PRO A 84 -24.77 6.20 -18.50
CA PRO A 84 -25.29 5.46 -17.36
C PRO A 84 -24.89 6.13 -16.04
N GLY A 85 -25.54 5.77 -14.94
CA GLY A 85 -25.15 6.22 -13.61
C GLY A 85 -23.69 5.83 -13.30
N LEU A 86 -22.80 6.84 -13.20
CA LEU A 86 -21.39 6.60 -12.95
C LEU A 86 -21.13 6.24 -11.47
N ILE A 87 -20.02 5.56 -11.23
CA ILE A 87 -19.62 4.96 -9.96
C ILE A 87 -18.20 5.42 -9.65
N ASP A 88 -18.01 6.00 -8.47
CA ASP A 88 -16.69 6.28 -7.92
C ASP A 88 -16.35 5.28 -6.81
N VAL A 89 -15.31 4.48 -7.03
CA VAL A 89 -14.95 3.37 -6.14
C VAL A 89 -13.96 3.76 -5.03
N HIS A 90 -13.56 5.04 -4.94
CA HIS A 90 -12.59 5.50 -3.94
C HIS A 90 -12.90 6.91 -3.42
N VAL A 91 -13.67 6.99 -2.35
CA VAL A 91 -14.10 8.26 -1.74
C VAL A 91 -13.86 8.28 -0.23
N HIS A 92 -13.33 9.38 0.30
CA HIS A 92 -13.19 9.60 1.74
C HIS A 92 -14.25 10.59 2.26
N VAL A 93 -15.37 10.06 2.77
CA VAL A 93 -16.52 10.85 3.25
C VAL A 93 -16.25 11.58 4.59
N ARG A 94 -15.25 11.13 5.35
CA ARG A 94 -14.80 11.70 6.65
C ARG A 94 -15.80 11.58 7.82
N GLU A 95 -16.96 10.99 7.60
CA GLU A 95 -17.96 10.71 8.64
C GLU A 95 -18.07 9.19 8.90
N PRO A 96 -17.96 8.71 10.17
CA PRO A 96 -17.89 9.48 11.42
C PRO A 96 -16.54 10.17 11.71
N GLY A 97 -16.61 11.24 12.52
CA GLY A 97 -15.49 11.79 13.28
C GLY A 97 -14.84 13.08 12.76
N ALA A 98 -14.83 13.32 11.46
CA ALA A 98 -14.19 14.51 10.86
C ALA A 98 -15.13 15.29 9.92
N THR A 99 -16.37 15.50 10.39
CA THR A 99 -17.47 16.13 9.63
C THR A 99 -17.25 17.59 9.22
N HIS A 100 -16.27 18.25 9.84
CA HIS A 100 -15.80 19.59 9.45
C HIS A 100 -15.03 19.59 8.13
N LYS A 101 -14.45 18.44 7.73
CA LYS A 101 -13.78 18.29 6.43
C LYS A 101 -14.78 17.96 5.33
N GLU A 102 -15.68 17.02 5.63
CA GLU A 102 -16.74 16.53 4.75
C GLU A 102 -17.71 15.65 5.55
N ASP A 103 -18.97 15.55 5.14
CA ASP A 103 -19.92 14.56 5.68
C ASP A 103 -20.70 13.85 4.57
N TRP A 104 -21.58 12.90 4.92
CA TRP A 104 -22.32 12.12 3.93
C TRP A 104 -23.20 12.98 3.02
N ASP A 105 -23.80 14.06 3.55
CA ASP A 105 -24.67 14.97 2.80
C ASP A 105 -23.87 15.76 1.75
N SER A 106 -22.82 16.47 2.19
CA SER A 106 -22.01 17.29 1.28
C SER A 106 -21.21 16.44 0.29
N CYS A 107 -20.65 15.32 0.71
CA CYS A 107 -19.90 14.42 -0.15
C CYS A 107 -20.76 13.85 -1.29
N THR A 108 -21.98 13.39 -0.97
CA THR A 108 -22.87 12.81 -1.97
C THR A 108 -23.57 13.88 -2.82
N SER A 109 -23.72 15.10 -2.32
CA SER A 109 -24.09 16.27 -3.12
C SER A 109 -23.02 16.58 -4.18
N ALA A 110 -21.75 16.58 -3.77
CA ALA A 110 -20.60 16.76 -4.66
C ALA A 110 -20.50 15.62 -5.70
N ALA A 111 -20.80 14.38 -5.29
CA ALA A 111 -20.87 13.23 -6.19
C ALA A 111 -21.94 13.45 -7.29
N LEU A 112 -23.17 13.79 -6.91
CA LEU A 112 -24.26 14.06 -7.86
C LEU A 112 -23.91 15.20 -8.83
N ALA A 113 -23.36 16.31 -8.32
CA ALA A 113 -22.94 17.42 -9.17
C ALA A 113 -21.82 17.04 -10.17
N GLY A 114 -20.97 16.08 -9.81
CA GLY A 114 -19.95 15.48 -10.67
C GLY A 114 -20.48 14.39 -11.62
N GLY A 115 -21.77 14.07 -11.60
CA GLY A 115 -22.37 12.98 -12.40
C GLY A 115 -22.16 11.58 -11.81
N ILE A 116 -21.75 11.48 -10.55
CA ILE A 116 -21.58 10.22 -9.82
C ILE A 116 -22.87 9.88 -9.08
N THR A 117 -23.38 8.68 -9.33
CA THR A 117 -24.64 8.17 -8.76
C THR A 117 -24.44 7.10 -7.69
N THR A 118 -23.22 6.58 -7.58
CA THR A 118 -22.84 5.60 -6.56
C THR A 118 -21.41 5.87 -6.08
N ILE A 119 -21.18 5.89 -4.77
CA ILE A 119 -19.82 6.01 -4.21
C ILE A 119 -19.45 4.80 -3.34
N LEU A 120 -18.18 4.40 -3.34
CA LEU A 120 -17.64 3.46 -2.35
C LEU A 120 -16.74 4.20 -1.35
N ALA A 121 -17.18 4.22 -0.09
CA ALA A 121 -16.54 4.98 0.98
C ALA A 121 -15.44 4.19 1.69
N MET A 122 -14.26 4.81 1.81
CA MET A 122 -13.07 4.26 2.46
C MET A 122 -13.20 4.22 4.00
N PRO A 123 -12.58 3.23 4.68
CA PRO A 123 -12.86 2.92 6.09
C PRO A 123 -12.04 3.73 7.10
N ASN A 124 -11.18 4.64 6.64
CA ASN A 124 -10.27 5.44 7.49
C ASN A 124 -10.96 6.65 8.13
N THR A 125 -12.17 6.43 8.64
CA THR A 125 -12.97 7.36 9.46
C THR A 125 -12.52 7.32 10.93
N GLN A 126 -13.18 8.08 11.80
CA GLN A 126 -12.94 8.08 13.24
C GLN A 126 -14.26 7.86 14.00
N PRO A 127 -14.50 6.65 14.55
CA PRO A 127 -13.65 5.46 14.51
C PRO A 127 -13.54 4.85 13.09
N PRO A 128 -12.46 4.12 12.78
CA PRO A 128 -12.31 3.46 11.49
C PRO A 128 -13.22 2.24 11.37
N LEU A 129 -13.75 1.96 10.18
CA LEU A 129 -14.67 0.85 9.93
C LEU A 129 -13.93 -0.49 9.89
N THR A 130 -13.63 -1.07 11.06
CA THR A 130 -12.82 -2.30 11.22
C THR A 130 -13.57 -3.45 11.91
N SER A 131 -14.84 -3.24 12.25
CA SER A 131 -15.70 -4.17 13.00
C SER A 131 -17.17 -3.99 12.62
N ASP A 132 -18.03 -4.95 12.98
CA ASP A 132 -19.49 -4.90 12.73
C ASP A 132 -20.18 -3.77 13.49
N ILE A 133 -19.68 -3.41 14.68
CA ILE A 133 -20.16 -2.24 15.43
C ILE A 133 -19.89 -0.96 14.63
N ASN A 134 -18.67 -0.79 14.11
CA ASN A 134 -18.30 0.40 13.35
C ASN A 134 -18.99 0.43 11.98
N TYR A 135 -19.25 -0.73 11.37
CA TYR A 135 -20.08 -0.84 10.18
C TYR A 135 -21.48 -0.29 10.46
N SER A 136 -22.15 -0.75 11.53
CA SER A 136 -23.52 -0.35 11.85
C SER A 136 -23.64 1.17 12.06
N ILE A 137 -22.70 1.77 12.81
CA ILE A 137 -22.64 3.22 13.02
C ILE A 137 -22.47 3.97 11.69
N THR A 138 -21.53 3.53 10.85
CA THR A 138 -21.25 4.21 9.58
C THR A 138 -22.40 4.05 8.60
N HIS A 139 -23.01 2.87 8.55
CA HIS A 139 -24.17 2.57 7.70
C HIS A 139 -25.40 3.41 8.10
N GLU A 140 -25.68 3.57 9.39
CA GLU A 140 -26.78 4.42 9.87
C GLU A 140 -26.59 5.90 9.50
N LEU A 141 -25.36 6.41 9.66
CA LEU A 141 -25.01 7.78 9.23
C LEU A 141 -25.12 7.96 7.72
N ALA A 142 -24.65 6.98 6.94
CA ALA A 142 -24.77 7.00 5.49
C ALA A 142 -26.24 6.95 5.06
N SER A 143 -27.02 6.02 5.60
CA SER A 143 -28.44 5.83 5.25
C SER A 143 -29.30 7.04 5.59
N SER A 144 -28.94 7.82 6.61
CA SER A 144 -29.69 9.01 7.02
C SER A 144 -29.31 10.29 6.28
N LYS A 145 -28.17 10.31 5.56
CA LYS A 145 -27.60 11.55 5.01
C LYS A 145 -27.17 11.46 3.54
N ALA A 146 -26.86 10.27 3.04
CA ALA A 146 -26.42 10.09 1.66
C ALA A 146 -27.53 10.48 0.68
N ARG A 147 -27.18 11.24 -0.36
CA ARG A 147 -28.08 11.66 -1.44
C ARG A 147 -27.95 10.80 -2.70
N CYS A 148 -26.79 10.17 -2.90
CA CYS A 148 -26.60 9.14 -3.91
C CYS A 148 -26.37 7.77 -3.25
N ASP A 149 -26.51 6.70 -4.03
CA ASP A 149 -26.32 5.36 -3.49
C ASP A 149 -24.86 5.14 -3.07
N PHE A 150 -24.62 4.21 -2.14
CA PHE A 150 -23.30 4.04 -1.55
C PHE A 150 -22.97 2.58 -1.27
N GLY A 151 -21.69 2.33 -1.05
CA GLY A 151 -21.18 1.11 -0.42
C GLY A 151 -20.04 1.44 0.52
N LEU A 152 -19.80 0.57 1.50
CA LEU A 152 -18.77 0.77 2.52
C LEU A 152 -17.63 -0.23 2.34
N PHE A 153 -16.38 0.22 2.47
CA PHE A 153 -15.24 -0.69 2.63
C PHE A 153 -15.06 -1.10 4.09
N ALA A 154 -14.57 -2.33 4.31
CA ALA A 154 -13.98 -2.73 5.59
C ALA A 154 -12.49 -2.36 5.63
N GLY A 155 -12.00 -1.90 6.77
CA GLY A 155 -10.59 -1.60 7.01
C GLY A 155 -9.85 -2.79 7.61
N ALA A 156 -8.74 -3.17 7.00
CA ALA A 156 -7.80 -4.11 7.60
C ALA A 156 -7.00 -3.44 8.72
N SER A 157 -6.85 -4.12 9.86
CA SER A 157 -6.01 -3.71 10.99
C SER A 157 -5.09 -4.86 11.42
N SER A 158 -4.13 -4.56 12.30
CA SER A 158 -3.18 -5.54 12.82
C SER A 158 -3.78 -6.65 13.70
N PHE A 159 -5.08 -6.60 13.99
CA PHE A 159 -5.72 -7.47 14.98
C PHE A 159 -7.13 -7.94 14.58
N ASN A 160 -7.59 -7.64 13.36
CA ASN A 160 -8.94 -7.99 12.91
C ASN A 160 -8.99 -9.00 11.77
N ALA A 161 -7.86 -9.59 11.32
CA ALA A 161 -7.82 -10.52 10.19
C ALA A 161 -8.80 -11.71 10.31
N THR A 162 -9.00 -12.23 11.52
CA THR A 162 -9.95 -13.32 11.79
C THR A 162 -11.38 -12.87 12.10
N LYS A 163 -11.59 -11.58 12.40
CA LYS A 163 -12.89 -11.04 12.82
C LYS A 163 -13.62 -10.27 11.72
N VAL A 164 -12.87 -9.49 10.94
CA VAL A 164 -13.42 -8.67 9.85
C VAL A 164 -14.15 -9.47 8.76
N PRO A 165 -13.82 -10.76 8.46
CA PRO A 165 -14.60 -11.55 7.52
C PRO A 165 -16.09 -11.66 7.86
N ALA A 166 -16.49 -11.48 9.12
CA ALA A 166 -17.89 -11.53 9.53
C ALA A 166 -18.79 -10.46 8.87
N ILE A 167 -18.21 -9.35 8.39
CA ILE A 167 -18.95 -8.28 7.70
C ILE A 167 -18.79 -8.31 6.18
N SER A 168 -18.08 -9.31 5.62
CA SER A 168 -17.72 -9.34 4.20
C SER A 168 -18.92 -9.32 3.25
N SER A 169 -20.08 -9.83 3.68
CA SER A 169 -21.31 -9.85 2.88
C SER A 169 -22.03 -8.49 2.81
N LYS A 170 -21.63 -7.54 3.65
CA LYS A 170 -22.26 -6.21 3.78
C LYS A 170 -21.40 -5.06 3.22
N VAL A 171 -20.19 -5.36 2.76
CA VAL A 171 -19.19 -4.36 2.35
C VAL A 171 -18.74 -4.59 0.92
N ALA A 172 -18.27 -3.52 0.27
CA ALA A 172 -17.76 -3.57 -1.09
C ALA A 172 -16.44 -4.35 -1.22
N GLY A 173 -15.65 -4.39 -0.14
CA GLY A 173 -14.34 -5.02 -0.13
C GLY A 173 -13.57 -4.75 1.16
N LEU A 174 -12.37 -5.30 1.24
CA LEU A 174 -11.39 -5.01 2.29
C LEU A 174 -10.34 -4.03 1.77
N LYS A 175 -10.20 -2.86 2.40
CA LYS A 175 -9.13 -1.90 2.12
C LYS A 175 -7.95 -2.14 3.07
N MET A 176 -6.77 -2.37 2.48
CA MET A 176 -5.50 -2.50 3.19
C MET A 176 -4.60 -1.29 2.89
N TYR A 177 -4.09 -0.65 3.94
CA TYR A 177 -3.15 0.46 3.84
C TYR A 177 -1.73 -0.04 4.11
N LEU A 178 -0.91 -0.16 3.08
CA LEU A 178 0.37 -0.88 3.14
C LEU A 178 1.60 0.04 3.11
N ASN A 179 1.40 1.33 2.84
CA ASN A 179 2.45 2.36 2.84
C ASN A 179 2.14 3.44 3.90
N ASP A 180 3.10 4.34 4.13
CA ASP A 180 2.93 5.45 5.07
C ASP A 180 1.84 6.41 4.58
N THR A 181 0.72 6.46 5.30
CA THR A 181 -0.35 7.42 5.09
C THR A 181 -0.89 7.90 6.44
N PHE A 182 -1.74 8.92 6.44
CA PHE A 182 -2.25 9.57 7.65
C PHE A 182 -3.33 8.74 8.38
N THR A 183 -3.50 7.48 8.00
CA THR A 183 -4.44 6.54 8.60
C THR A 183 -3.87 5.87 9.83
N THR A 184 -4.74 5.49 10.77
CA THR A 184 -4.41 4.61 11.89
C THR A 184 -4.38 3.11 11.50
N LEU A 185 -4.76 2.80 10.25
CA LEU A 185 -4.89 1.44 9.72
C LEU A 185 -3.64 0.93 8.97
N LYS A 186 -2.49 1.60 9.10
CA LYS A 186 -1.27 1.18 8.41
C LYS A 186 -0.84 -0.22 8.89
N LEU A 187 -0.72 -1.16 7.97
CA LEU A 187 -0.22 -2.51 8.25
C LEU A 187 1.28 -2.57 7.95
N ASN A 188 2.10 -2.62 9.00
CA ASN A 188 3.57 -2.66 8.85
C ASN A 188 4.15 -4.07 8.70
N ASP A 189 3.34 -5.11 8.89
CA ASP A 189 3.79 -6.50 8.95
C ASP A 189 3.13 -7.32 7.84
N VAL A 190 3.95 -7.89 6.96
CA VAL A 190 3.50 -8.74 5.84
C VAL A 190 2.80 -10.01 6.34
N THR A 191 3.13 -10.51 7.54
CA THR A 191 2.43 -11.67 8.13
C THR A 191 0.96 -11.36 8.39
N VAL A 192 0.65 -10.14 8.83
CA VAL A 192 -0.72 -9.65 8.97
C VAL A 192 -1.38 -9.53 7.59
N TRP A 193 -0.64 -9.13 6.55
CA TRP A 193 -1.19 -9.09 5.18
C TRP A 193 -1.59 -10.49 4.73
N MET A 194 -0.72 -11.48 4.98
CA MET A 194 -0.97 -12.89 4.70
C MET A 194 -2.21 -13.39 5.44
N GLU A 195 -2.36 -13.07 6.73
CA GLU A 195 -3.55 -13.44 7.51
C GLU A 195 -4.84 -12.86 6.91
N HIS A 196 -4.83 -11.61 6.44
CA HIS A 196 -5.97 -11.01 5.73
C HIS A 196 -6.23 -11.71 4.39
N PHE A 197 -5.18 -12.02 3.62
CA PHE A 197 -5.31 -12.73 2.35
C PHE A 197 -5.86 -14.15 2.52
N GLU A 198 -5.53 -14.82 3.63
CA GLU A 198 -5.99 -16.17 3.98
C GLU A 198 -7.44 -16.17 4.47
N ASN A 199 -7.79 -15.27 5.40
CA ASN A 199 -9.09 -15.28 6.08
C ASN A 199 -10.19 -14.49 5.34
N TRP A 200 -9.84 -13.49 4.52
CA TRP A 200 -10.84 -12.70 3.79
C TRP A 200 -11.49 -13.52 2.66
N PRO A 201 -12.82 -13.54 2.51
CA PRO A 201 -13.47 -14.37 1.50
C PRO A 201 -12.98 -14.10 0.08
N LYS A 202 -12.70 -15.16 -0.69
CA LYS A 202 -12.07 -15.05 -2.01
C LYS A 202 -12.92 -14.35 -3.07
N HIS A 203 -14.24 -14.38 -2.91
CA HIS A 203 -15.17 -13.75 -3.84
C HIS A 203 -15.37 -12.25 -3.57
N VAL A 204 -14.85 -11.73 -2.45
CA VAL A 204 -14.94 -10.32 -2.08
C VAL A 204 -13.59 -9.63 -2.37
N PRO A 205 -13.57 -8.47 -3.04
CA PRO A 205 -12.34 -7.79 -3.41
C PRO A 205 -11.46 -7.42 -2.21
N ILE A 206 -10.14 -7.45 -2.43
CA ILE A 206 -9.14 -6.75 -1.60
C ILE A 206 -8.63 -5.56 -2.40
N CYS A 207 -8.75 -4.37 -1.84
CA CYS A 207 -8.18 -3.14 -2.37
C CYS A 207 -6.95 -2.74 -1.57
N VAL A 208 -5.86 -2.42 -2.25
CA VAL A 208 -4.60 -2.05 -1.58
C VAL A 208 -4.19 -0.63 -1.94
N HIS A 209 -3.82 0.15 -0.93
CA HIS A 209 -2.95 1.30 -1.12
C HIS A 209 -1.51 0.78 -1.02
N ALA A 210 -0.86 0.62 -2.17
CA ALA A 210 0.48 0.07 -2.31
C ALA A 210 1.33 0.98 -3.20
N GLU A 211 2.57 1.26 -2.81
CA GLU A 211 3.51 2.06 -3.61
C GLU A 211 4.84 1.31 -3.79
N GLN A 212 5.47 1.50 -4.95
CA GLN A 212 6.81 0.98 -5.28
C GLN A 212 6.94 -0.53 -5.00
N GLN A 213 7.88 -0.93 -4.13
CA GLN A 213 8.18 -2.32 -3.79
C GLN A 213 7.00 -3.04 -3.14
N THR A 214 6.09 -2.31 -2.48
CA THR A 214 4.87 -2.88 -1.90
C THR A 214 3.97 -3.46 -2.97
N VAL A 215 3.95 -2.89 -4.19
CA VAL A 215 3.19 -3.43 -5.32
C VAL A 215 3.67 -4.85 -5.64
N ALA A 216 4.98 -5.06 -5.75
CA ALA A 216 5.56 -6.38 -6.02
C ALA A 216 5.25 -7.40 -4.92
N ALA A 217 5.29 -6.99 -3.64
CA ALA A 217 4.93 -7.84 -2.51
C ALA A 217 3.46 -8.27 -2.56
N VAL A 218 2.55 -7.34 -2.88
CA VAL A 218 1.12 -7.66 -3.02
C VAL A 218 0.85 -8.53 -4.25
N LEU A 219 1.56 -8.30 -5.36
CA LEU A 219 1.46 -9.16 -6.54
C LEU A 219 1.85 -10.60 -6.22
N TRP A 220 2.92 -10.79 -5.46
CA TRP A 220 3.32 -12.11 -4.98
C TRP A 220 2.26 -12.75 -4.07
N LEU A 221 1.61 -11.97 -3.19
CA LEU A 221 0.50 -12.47 -2.37
C LEU A 221 -0.72 -12.84 -3.21
N ALA A 222 -1.09 -12.02 -4.20
CA ALA A 222 -2.20 -12.30 -5.11
C ALA A 222 -1.98 -13.61 -5.88
N GLU A 223 -0.76 -13.83 -6.37
CA GLU A 223 -0.34 -15.06 -7.04
C GLU A 223 -0.34 -16.26 -6.08
N SER A 224 0.25 -16.11 -4.88
CA SER A 224 0.38 -17.19 -3.89
C SER A 224 -0.96 -17.67 -3.34
N TYR A 225 -1.89 -16.76 -3.04
CA TYR A 225 -3.21 -17.09 -2.51
C TYR A 225 -4.27 -17.34 -3.60
N LYS A 226 -3.88 -17.18 -4.88
CA LYS A 226 -4.73 -17.33 -6.07
C LYS A 226 -6.03 -16.53 -5.93
N ARG A 227 -5.90 -15.23 -5.68
CA ARG A 227 -7.04 -14.33 -5.48
C ARG A 227 -6.87 -13.01 -6.21
N SER A 228 -7.99 -12.37 -6.51
CA SER A 228 -7.98 -11.05 -7.13
C SER A 228 -7.62 -9.95 -6.13
N VAL A 229 -6.89 -8.95 -6.63
CA VAL A 229 -6.51 -7.75 -5.89
C VAL A 229 -6.71 -6.53 -6.79
N HIS A 230 -7.30 -5.49 -6.21
CA HIS A 230 -7.47 -4.19 -6.85
C HIS A 230 -6.45 -3.19 -6.29
N PHE A 231 -5.66 -2.61 -7.17
CA PHE A 231 -4.59 -1.67 -6.84
C PHE A 231 -5.12 -0.24 -6.93
N CYS A 232 -5.17 0.46 -5.79
CA CYS A 232 -5.54 1.86 -5.77
C CYS A 232 -4.43 2.71 -6.42
N HIS A 233 -4.79 3.70 -7.26
CA HIS A 233 -3.96 4.82 -7.74
C HIS A 233 -2.50 4.48 -8.15
N ILE A 234 -2.28 3.62 -9.16
CA ILE A 234 -0.95 3.04 -9.48
C ILE A 234 -0.49 3.19 -10.95
N LEU A 235 0.84 3.20 -11.12
CA LEU A 235 1.61 3.25 -12.38
C LEU A 235 2.23 1.90 -12.85
N LEU A 236 2.28 0.84 -12.03
CA LEU A 236 3.21 -0.29 -12.22
C LEU A 236 2.57 -1.69 -12.16
N ILE A 237 1.87 -2.10 -13.23
CA ILE A 237 1.10 -3.38 -13.25
C ILE A 237 1.01 -4.09 -14.61
N ARG A 238 1.51 -3.48 -15.72
CA ARG A 238 1.47 -4.09 -17.07
C ARG A 238 1.99 -5.53 -17.06
N ALA A 239 3.22 -5.73 -16.58
CA ALA A 239 3.89 -7.03 -16.57
C ALA A 239 3.12 -8.12 -15.80
N ALA A 240 2.35 -7.75 -14.77
CA ALA A 240 1.54 -8.70 -14.01
C ALA A 240 0.23 -9.07 -14.74
N LYS A 241 -0.39 -8.11 -15.44
CA LYS A 241 -1.54 -8.37 -16.31
C LYS A 241 -1.15 -9.24 -17.51
N ASP A 242 -0.01 -8.97 -18.13
CA ASP A 242 0.49 -9.75 -19.28
C ASP A 242 0.76 -11.21 -18.90
N ARG A 243 1.09 -11.48 -17.63
CA ARG A 243 1.23 -12.83 -17.06
C ARG A 243 -0.10 -13.50 -16.70
N GLY A 244 -1.24 -12.82 -16.89
CA GLY A 244 -2.57 -13.34 -16.60
C GLY A 244 -2.94 -13.39 -15.12
N LEU A 245 -2.27 -12.63 -14.26
CA LEU A 245 -2.66 -12.53 -12.85
C LEU A 245 -4.01 -11.80 -12.72
N PRO A 246 -4.90 -12.21 -11.79
CA PRO A 246 -6.24 -11.65 -11.63
C PRO A 246 -6.21 -10.28 -10.92
N ILE A 247 -5.48 -9.32 -11.47
CA ILE A 247 -5.26 -8.01 -10.86
C ILE A 247 -5.98 -6.91 -11.64
N THR A 248 -6.46 -5.91 -10.92
CA THR A 248 -7.06 -4.70 -11.50
C THR A 248 -6.52 -3.44 -10.83
N CYS A 249 -6.76 -2.27 -11.39
CA CYS A 249 -6.35 -1.00 -10.83
C CYS A 249 -7.29 0.17 -11.14
N GLU A 250 -7.08 1.23 -10.40
CA GLU A 250 -7.66 2.54 -10.67
C GLU A 250 -6.58 3.62 -10.80
N VAL A 251 -6.93 4.71 -11.49
CA VAL A 251 -6.11 5.92 -11.57
C VAL A 251 -6.98 7.13 -11.25
N ALA A 252 -6.42 8.05 -10.45
CA ALA A 252 -7.11 9.27 -10.07
C ALA A 252 -6.89 10.41 -11.07
N PRO A 253 -7.88 11.29 -11.28
CA PRO A 253 -7.77 12.38 -12.25
C PRO A 253 -6.59 13.31 -11.99
N HIS A 254 -6.22 13.53 -10.73
CA HIS A 254 -5.08 14.39 -10.41
C HIS A 254 -3.74 13.82 -10.93
N HIS A 255 -3.57 12.51 -11.08
CA HIS A 255 -2.37 11.95 -11.73
C HIS A 255 -2.42 12.05 -13.26
N LEU A 256 -3.61 12.12 -13.87
CA LEU A 256 -3.78 12.31 -15.31
C LEU A 256 -3.68 13.77 -15.77
N PHE A 257 -3.97 14.71 -14.87
CA PHE A 257 -4.20 16.12 -15.22
C PHE A 257 -3.35 17.13 -14.42
N LEU A 258 -2.60 16.67 -13.41
CA LEU A 258 -1.61 17.46 -12.67
C LEU A 258 -0.27 16.71 -12.62
N THR A 259 0.81 17.46 -12.50
CA THR A 259 2.16 16.94 -12.33
C THR A 259 2.81 17.56 -11.10
N ALA A 260 3.96 17.03 -10.66
CA ALA A 260 4.75 17.59 -9.58
C ALA A 260 5.13 19.07 -9.75
N GLU A 261 5.14 19.57 -11.00
CA GLU A 261 5.46 20.96 -11.34
C GLU A 261 4.25 21.90 -11.27
N HIS A 262 3.05 21.37 -11.01
CA HIS A 262 1.83 22.18 -10.96
C HIS A 262 1.96 23.29 -9.91
N LYS A 263 1.73 24.54 -10.33
CA LYS A 263 1.71 25.70 -9.43
C LYS A 263 0.28 25.93 -8.95
N ASN A 264 0.00 25.54 -7.71
CA ASN A 264 -1.31 25.77 -7.11
C ASN A 264 -1.42 27.23 -6.62
N PRO A 265 -2.49 27.98 -6.99
CA PRO A 265 -2.69 29.35 -6.56
C PRO A 265 -2.73 29.54 -5.03
N LEU A 266 -3.14 28.52 -4.27
CA LEU A 266 -3.19 28.54 -2.81
C LEU A 266 -1.85 28.16 -2.15
N GLY A 267 -0.83 27.77 -2.93
CA GLY A 267 0.50 27.40 -2.47
C GLY A 267 0.79 25.90 -2.59
N GLN A 268 2.08 25.53 -2.57
CA GLN A 268 2.52 24.15 -2.87
C GLN A 268 2.00 23.08 -1.89
N ASN A 269 1.67 23.45 -0.65
CA ASN A 269 1.08 22.52 0.31
C ASN A 269 -0.26 21.92 -0.18
N PHE A 270 -1.00 22.65 -1.03
CA PHE A 270 -2.26 22.19 -1.60
C PHE A 270 -2.07 21.08 -2.63
N ASN A 271 -0.85 20.85 -3.12
CA ASN A 271 -0.51 19.73 -4.01
C ASN A 271 -0.11 18.45 -3.27
N LYS A 272 -0.04 18.49 -1.93
CA LYS A 272 0.34 17.30 -1.16
C LYS A 272 -0.77 16.25 -1.24
N VAL A 273 -0.45 15.09 -1.80
CA VAL A 273 -1.32 13.91 -2.00
C VAL A 273 -0.49 12.63 -1.92
N CYS A 274 -1.12 11.48 -1.67
CA CYS A 274 -0.46 10.18 -1.54
C CYS A 274 -1.23 9.15 -2.38
N PRO A 275 -0.66 8.64 -3.49
CA PRO A 275 0.69 8.85 -3.99
C PRO A 275 0.94 10.29 -4.42
N SER A 276 2.19 10.76 -4.33
CA SER A 276 2.57 12.11 -4.75
C SER A 276 2.23 12.36 -6.22
N LEU A 277 1.99 13.62 -6.59
CA LEU A 277 1.77 13.99 -7.99
C LEU A 277 2.92 13.48 -8.86
N ALA A 278 2.54 12.89 -9.99
CA ALA A 278 3.45 12.19 -10.87
C ALA A 278 4.35 13.17 -11.64
N THR A 279 5.50 12.72 -12.14
CA THR A 279 6.29 13.53 -13.08
C THR A 279 5.56 13.63 -14.43
N GLN A 280 5.99 14.52 -15.33
CA GLN A 280 5.41 14.57 -16.68
C GLN A 280 5.56 13.23 -17.40
N SER A 281 6.72 12.58 -17.28
CA SER A 281 6.98 11.27 -17.87
C SER A 281 6.03 10.18 -17.32
N ASP A 282 5.72 10.23 -16.02
CA ASP A 282 4.77 9.27 -15.42
C ASP A 282 3.35 9.53 -15.92
N GLN A 283 2.95 10.81 -16.03
CA GLN A 283 1.64 11.19 -16.56
C GLN A 283 1.50 10.73 -18.02
N ASP A 284 2.52 10.96 -18.85
CA ASP A 284 2.53 10.53 -20.25
C ASP A 284 2.40 9.00 -20.34
N ALA A 285 3.11 8.26 -19.48
CA ALA A 285 3.00 6.81 -19.39
C ALA A 285 1.57 6.35 -19.01
N LEU A 286 0.86 7.05 -18.11
CA LEU A 286 -0.55 6.73 -17.80
C LEU A 286 -1.45 6.86 -19.03
N TRP A 287 -1.24 7.92 -19.82
CA TRP A 287 -2.00 8.18 -21.03
C TRP A 287 -1.69 7.17 -22.14
N GLU A 288 -0.42 6.80 -22.32
CA GLU A 288 0.01 5.79 -23.28
C GLU A 288 -0.49 4.38 -22.93
N ASN A 289 -0.71 4.11 -21.65
CA ASN A 289 -1.10 2.80 -21.11
C ASN A 289 -2.55 2.78 -20.62
N MET A 290 -3.44 3.57 -21.23
CA MET A 290 -4.85 3.68 -20.84
C MET A 290 -5.57 2.32 -20.89
N ASP A 291 -5.18 1.41 -21.79
CA ASP A 291 -5.68 0.04 -21.92
C ASP A 291 -5.53 -0.80 -20.64
N ILE A 292 -4.57 -0.47 -19.79
CA ILE A 292 -4.34 -1.15 -18.52
C ILE A 292 -5.25 -0.65 -17.41
N ILE A 293 -5.67 0.60 -17.45
CA ILE A 293 -6.41 1.24 -16.37
C ILE A 293 -7.84 0.68 -16.35
N ASP A 294 -8.22 -0.07 -15.31
CA ASP A 294 -9.56 -0.65 -15.24
C ASP A 294 -10.60 0.35 -14.76
N CYS A 295 -10.25 1.21 -13.80
CA CYS A 295 -11.17 2.19 -13.22
C CYS A 295 -10.58 3.61 -13.21
N PHE A 296 -11.46 4.60 -13.30
CA PHE A 296 -11.15 5.93 -12.77
C PHE A 296 -11.80 6.03 -11.39
N ALA A 297 -11.11 6.62 -10.42
CA ALA A 297 -11.65 6.84 -9.08
C ALA A 297 -11.03 8.12 -8.53
N THR A 298 -11.80 8.98 -7.87
CA THR A 298 -11.29 10.31 -7.54
C THR A 298 -10.19 10.31 -6.49
N ASP A 299 -10.20 9.31 -5.60
CA ASP A 299 -9.55 9.40 -4.30
C ASP A 299 -9.92 10.73 -3.63
N HIS A 300 -11.22 11.06 -3.67
CA HIS A 300 -11.71 12.32 -3.12
C HIS A 300 -11.43 12.35 -1.62
N ALA A 301 -10.43 13.16 -1.26
CA ALA A 301 -9.83 13.22 0.06
C ALA A 301 -9.83 14.67 0.58
N PRO A 302 -11.00 15.21 0.96
CA PRO A 302 -11.18 16.61 1.33
C PRO A 302 -10.48 16.91 2.67
N HIS A 303 -9.89 18.10 2.72
CA HIS A 303 -9.18 18.69 3.86
C HIS A 303 -9.35 20.19 3.81
N THR A 304 -9.66 20.85 4.93
CA THR A 304 -9.95 22.29 4.91
C THR A 304 -8.71 23.12 4.55
N ILE A 305 -8.91 24.36 4.13
CA ILE A 305 -7.83 25.30 3.80
C ILE A 305 -6.89 25.48 5.01
N GLU A 306 -7.42 25.54 6.22
CA GLU A 306 -6.65 25.68 7.46
C GLU A 306 -5.71 24.48 7.67
N GLU A 307 -6.19 23.26 7.43
CA GLU A 307 -5.39 22.05 7.59
C GLU A 307 -4.28 21.96 6.53
N LYS A 308 -4.59 22.31 5.28
CA LYS A 308 -3.60 22.35 4.18
C LYS A 308 -2.57 23.48 4.36
N SER A 309 -2.93 24.53 5.10
CA SER A 309 -2.05 25.66 5.42
C SER A 309 -1.26 25.47 6.72
N SER A 310 -1.52 24.41 7.48
CA SER A 310 -0.86 24.12 8.76
C SER A 310 0.57 23.59 8.60
N GLY A 311 1.37 23.62 9.67
CA GLY A 311 2.72 23.05 9.68
C GLY A 311 2.77 21.52 9.46
N LYS A 312 1.65 20.81 9.65
CA LYS A 312 1.51 19.37 9.39
C LYS A 312 0.45 19.11 8.33
N VAL A 313 0.80 19.43 7.08
CA VAL A 313 -0.08 19.33 5.91
C VAL A 313 -0.54 17.88 5.67
N PRO A 314 -1.86 17.58 5.69
CA PRO A 314 -2.38 16.28 5.32
C PRO A 314 -2.42 16.07 3.79
N PRO A 315 -2.17 14.85 3.30
CA PRO A 315 -2.29 14.50 1.89
C PRO A 315 -3.76 14.30 1.52
N GLY A 316 -4.14 14.74 0.32
CA GLY A 316 -5.48 14.54 -0.22
C GLY A 316 -5.96 15.76 -0.99
N LEU A 317 -6.74 15.49 -2.04
CA LEU A 317 -7.34 16.45 -2.95
C LEU A 317 -8.85 16.15 -3.09
N PRO A 318 -9.74 17.15 -3.12
CA PRO A 318 -11.12 16.93 -3.53
C PRO A 318 -11.21 16.72 -5.06
N GLY A 319 -11.98 15.73 -5.51
CA GLY A 319 -12.09 15.40 -6.94
C GLY A 319 -13.48 15.07 -7.53
N LEU A 320 -14.51 14.80 -6.71
CA LEU A 320 -15.85 14.36 -7.18
C LEU A 320 -16.46 15.26 -8.26
N GLU A 321 -16.46 16.58 -8.03
CA GLU A 321 -17.10 17.55 -8.93
C GLU A 321 -16.30 17.81 -10.22
N THR A 322 -15.03 17.40 -10.28
CA THR A 322 -14.11 17.73 -11.38
C THR A 322 -13.70 16.56 -12.24
N MET A 323 -13.83 15.33 -11.75
CA MET A 323 -13.42 14.14 -12.49
C MET A 323 -14.06 14.05 -13.87
N LEU A 324 -15.39 14.05 -13.94
CA LEU A 324 -16.09 13.88 -15.22
C LEU A 324 -15.83 15.06 -16.17
N PRO A 325 -15.92 16.35 -15.76
CA PRO A 325 -15.57 17.47 -16.65
C PRO A 325 -14.15 17.40 -17.25
N LEU A 326 -13.15 16.98 -16.45
CA LEU A 326 -11.78 16.79 -16.94
C LEU A 326 -11.68 15.66 -17.97
N LEU A 327 -12.34 14.53 -17.72
CA LEU A 327 -12.37 13.38 -18.63
C LEU A 327 -13.13 13.71 -19.93
N LEU A 328 -14.26 14.41 -19.84
CA LEU A 328 -15.01 14.87 -21.02
C LEU A 328 -14.18 15.86 -21.85
N THR A 329 -13.41 16.73 -21.19
CA THR A 329 -12.46 17.60 -21.90
C THR A 329 -11.44 16.77 -22.66
N ALA A 330 -10.89 15.72 -22.05
CA ALA A 330 -9.97 14.79 -22.73
C ALA A 330 -10.64 14.06 -23.92
N VAL A 331 -11.94 13.76 -23.84
CA VAL A 331 -12.72 13.24 -24.98
C VAL A 331 -12.82 14.26 -26.11
N THR A 332 -13.13 15.52 -25.81
CA THR A 332 -13.18 16.58 -26.84
C THR A 332 -11.82 16.84 -27.48
N GLN A 333 -10.73 16.56 -26.77
CA GLN A 333 -9.35 16.65 -27.26
C GLN A 333 -8.89 15.38 -28.00
N GLY A 334 -9.75 14.36 -28.14
CA GLY A 334 -9.43 13.11 -28.83
C GLY A 334 -8.48 12.18 -28.06
N ARG A 335 -8.29 12.40 -26.75
CA ARG A 335 -7.44 11.57 -25.88
C ARG A 335 -8.18 10.37 -25.28
N LEU A 336 -9.50 10.43 -25.19
CA LEU A 336 -10.40 9.37 -24.70
C LEU A 336 -11.63 9.27 -25.58
N THR A 337 -12.34 8.16 -25.48
CA THR A 337 -13.71 8.03 -25.99
C THR A 337 -14.74 8.07 -24.85
N ILE A 338 -16.01 8.32 -25.17
CA ILE A 338 -17.10 8.18 -24.19
C ILE A 338 -17.19 6.75 -23.66
N GLN A 339 -16.94 5.77 -24.54
CA GLN A 339 -16.90 4.35 -24.17
C GLN A 339 -15.80 4.07 -23.15
N ASP A 340 -14.64 4.73 -23.24
CA ASP A 340 -13.58 4.60 -22.24
C ASP A 340 -14.01 5.10 -20.85
N ILE A 341 -14.79 6.19 -20.81
CA ILE A 341 -15.37 6.72 -19.57
C ILE A 341 -16.38 5.72 -19.00
N VAL A 342 -17.33 5.24 -19.82
CA VAL A 342 -18.35 4.27 -19.38
C VAL A 342 -17.73 2.94 -18.95
N LEU A 343 -16.65 2.50 -19.61
CA LEU A 343 -15.91 1.31 -19.24
C LEU A 343 -15.31 1.47 -17.84
N ARG A 344 -14.66 2.59 -17.55
CA ARG A 344 -13.85 2.82 -16.34
C ARG A 344 -14.61 3.45 -15.16
N LEU A 345 -15.75 4.08 -15.40
CA LEU A 345 -16.60 4.68 -14.36
C LEU A 345 -17.96 4.00 -14.21
N HIS A 346 -18.22 2.90 -14.91
CA HIS A 346 -19.48 2.16 -14.73
C HIS A 346 -19.27 0.65 -14.90
N THR A 347 -18.87 0.19 -16.08
CA THR A 347 -18.84 -1.24 -16.43
C THR A 347 -17.84 -2.03 -15.57
N ASN A 348 -16.60 -1.57 -15.49
CA ASN A 348 -15.56 -2.22 -14.70
C ASN A 348 -15.82 -2.10 -13.18
N PRO A 349 -16.21 -0.93 -12.63
CA PRO A 349 -16.67 -0.84 -11.24
C PRO A 349 -17.76 -1.86 -10.88
N CYS A 350 -18.82 -2.00 -11.69
CA CYS A 350 -19.87 -3.00 -11.48
C CYS A 350 -19.31 -4.42 -11.44
N LYS A 351 -18.43 -4.76 -12.39
CA LYS A 351 -17.84 -6.10 -12.50
C LYS A 351 -16.87 -6.43 -11.37
N ILE A 352 -16.00 -5.49 -11.00
CA ILE A 352 -14.93 -5.70 -10.00
C ILE A 352 -15.52 -5.81 -8.60
N PHE A 353 -16.48 -4.95 -8.27
CA PHE A 353 -17.04 -4.85 -6.92
C PHE A 353 -18.38 -5.57 -6.75
N GLY A 354 -18.92 -6.19 -7.79
CA GLY A 354 -20.20 -6.89 -7.73
C GLY A 354 -21.39 -5.96 -7.50
N ILE A 355 -21.30 -4.70 -7.94
CA ILE A 355 -22.39 -3.74 -7.83
C ILE A 355 -23.46 -4.11 -8.86
N PRO A 356 -24.72 -4.29 -8.46
CA PRO A 356 -25.78 -4.63 -9.40
C PRO A 356 -25.97 -3.49 -10.40
N PRO A 357 -26.06 -3.79 -11.72
CA PRO A 357 -26.36 -2.78 -12.71
C PRO A 357 -27.75 -2.21 -12.45
N LYS A 358 -27.85 -0.88 -12.49
CA LYS A 358 -29.14 -0.17 -12.38
C LYS A 358 -29.76 -0.07 -13.77
N PRO A 359 -31.11 -0.08 -13.90
CA PRO A 359 -31.72 0.12 -15.20
C PRO A 359 -31.39 1.51 -15.77
N ASP A 360 -30.85 1.58 -16.99
CA ASP A 360 -30.41 2.82 -17.66
C ASP A 360 -31.54 3.85 -17.88
N HIS A 361 -32.79 3.42 -17.73
CA HIS A 361 -33.96 4.30 -17.81
C HIS A 361 -34.31 4.95 -16.46
N GLU A 362 -33.85 4.38 -15.35
CA GLU A 362 -34.11 4.90 -13.99
C GLU A 362 -32.92 5.67 -13.43
N THR A 363 -31.68 5.25 -13.74
CA THR A 363 -30.47 5.95 -13.27
C THR A 363 -29.53 6.24 -14.42
N TYR A 364 -29.36 7.53 -14.72
CA TYR A 364 -28.52 8.02 -15.80
C TYR A 364 -28.13 9.49 -15.58
N ILE A 365 -27.14 9.96 -16.34
CA ILE A 365 -26.73 11.36 -16.33
C ILE A 365 -26.84 11.96 -17.73
N GLU A 366 -27.15 13.24 -17.79
CA GLU A 366 -27.16 14.04 -19.01
C GLU A 366 -26.01 15.03 -18.98
N VAL A 367 -25.29 15.09 -20.10
CA VAL A 367 -24.09 15.90 -20.25
C VAL A 367 -24.17 16.74 -21.51
N ASP A 368 -23.92 18.05 -21.39
CA ASP A 368 -23.68 18.92 -22.54
C ASP A 368 -22.20 18.87 -22.93
N MET A 369 -21.90 18.24 -24.06
CA MET A 369 -20.53 18.09 -24.59
C MET A 369 -19.95 19.36 -25.24
N LYS A 370 -20.77 20.39 -25.46
CA LYS A 370 -20.35 21.63 -26.14
C LYS A 370 -20.12 22.78 -25.17
N GLU A 371 -20.66 22.69 -23.95
CA GLU A 371 -20.50 23.75 -22.97
C GLU A 371 -19.05 23.80 -22.47
N THR A 372 -18.40 24.95 -22.66
CA THR A 372 -17.10 25.27 -22.08
C THR A 372 -17.30 26.21 -20.90
N TRP A 373 -16.69 25.86 -19.77
CA TRP A 373 -16.81 26.61 -18.52
C TRP A 373 -15.51 26.52 -17.72
N VAL A 374 -15.39 27.36 -16.69
CA VAL A 374 -14.19 27.41 -15.85
C VAL A 374 -14.52 26.79 -14.50
N ILE A 375 -13.67 25.86 -14.05
CA ILE A 375 -13.82 25.21 -12.75
C ILE A 375 -13.78 26.26 -11.64
N PRO A 376 -14.83 26.37 -10.79
CA PRO A 376 -14.90 27.37 -9.73
C PRO A 376 -13.95 27.03 -8.57
N GLN A 377 -13.70 28.04 -7.74
CA GLN A 377 -12.92 27.89 -6.51
C GLN A 377 -13.62 27.00 -5.47
N HIS A 378 -14.95 27.06 -5.42
CA HIS A 378 -15.79 26.41 -4.42
C HIS A 378 -16.88 25.57 -5.10
N GLY A 379 -17.33 24.52 -4.43
CA GLY A 379 -18.36 23.59 -4.88
C GLY A 379 -19.18 23.07 -3.70
N PHE A 380 -19.79 21.90 -3.86
CA PHE A 380 -20.54 21.23 -2.80
C PHE A 380 -19.64 20.61 -1.72
N THR A 381 -18.39 20.29 -2.06
CA THR A 381 -17.39 19.84 -1.06
C THR A 381 -17.19 20.86 0.06
N LYS A 382 -17.26 20.42 1.33
CA LYS A 382 -17.10 21.31 2.49
C LYS A 382 -15.72 21.91 2.63
N CYS A 383 -14.70 21.28 2.04
CA CYS A 383 -13.33 21.77 2.19
C CYS A 383 -13.12 23.15 1.57
N GLY A 384 -14.02 23.58 0.67
CA GLY A 384 -14.07 24.96 0.19
C GLY A 384 -12.90 25.34 -0.72
N TRP A 385 -12.26 24.39 -1.40
CA TRP A 385 -11.24 24.67 -2.43
C TRP A 385 -11.19 23.56 -3.47
N ASN A 386 -10.61 23.85 -4.63
CA ASN A 386 -10.50 22.92 -5.75
C ASN A 386 -9.09 22.97 -6.36
N PRO A 387 -8.39 21.84 -6.53
CA PRO A 387 -7.05 21.82 -7.12
C PRO A 387 -7.03 22.22 -8.60
N PHE A 388 -8.17 22.19 -9.29
CA PHE A 388 -8.31 22.56 -10.70
C PHE A 388 -8.99 23.91 -10.90
N ALA A 389 -9.19 24.70 -9.84
CA ALA A 389 -9.82 26.02 -9.94
C ALA A 389 -9.15 26.90 -11.00
N GLY A 390 -9.97 27.57 -11.82
CA GLY A 390 -9.49 28.43 -12.91
C GLY A 390 -9.15 27.69 -14.21
N ARG A 391 -9.19 26.36 -14.24
CA ARG A 391 -9.00 25.59 -15.48
C ARG A 391 -10.27 25.63 -16.34
N SER A 392 -10.10 25.91 -17.63
CA SER A 392 -11.17 25.80 -18.63
C SER A 392 -11.39 24.33 -19.01
N VAL A 393 -12.63 23.88 -18.98
CA VAL A 393 -13.06 22.51 -19.32
C VAL A 393 -14.26 22.55 -20.26
N THR A 394 -14.41 21.50 -21.06
CA THR A 394 -15.53 21.31 -21.99
C THR A 394 -16.26 20.01 -21.66
N GLY A 395 -17.58 20.09 -21.54
CA GLY A 395 -18.40 19.03 -20.98
C GLY A 395 -18.95 19.42 -19.61
N ARG A 396 -20.28 19.49 -19.47
CA ARG A 396 -20.93 19.82 -18.20
C ARG A 396 -22.08 18.87 -17.91
N VAL A 397 -22.16 18.41 -16.65
CA VAL A 397 -23.33 17.66 -16.15
C VAL A 397 -24.49 18.63 -16.02
N THR A 398 -25.56 18.39 -16.77
CA THR A 398 -26.78 19.21 -16.76
C THR A 398 -27.82 18.60 -15.84
N CYS A 399 -27.98 17.27 -15.86
CA CYS A 399 -28.99 16.57 -15.09
C CYS A 399 -28.50 15.20 -14.62
N VAL A 400 -28.92 14.78 -13.44
CA VAL A 400 -28.72 13.42 -12.92
C VAL A 400 -30.05 12.84 -12.48
N PHE A 401 -30.38 11.68 -13.03
CA PHE A 401 -31.50 10.85 -12.60
C PHE A 401 -30.98 9.71 -11.75
N LEU A 402 -31.60 9.50 -10.59
CA LEU A 402 -31.29 8.41 -9.67
C LEU A 402 -32.57 7.70 -9.26
N ARG A 403 -32.73 6.45 -9.70
CA ARG A 403 -33.89 5.60 -9.39
C ARG A 403 -35.23 6.26 -9.76
N GLY A 404 -35.26 6.91 -10.93
CA GLY A 404 -36.45 7.58 -11.48
C GLY A 404 -36.61 9.04 -11.06
N GLU A 405 -35.90 9.50 -10.03
CA GLU A 405 -36.00 10.87 -9.51
C GLU A 405 -34.90 11.78 -10.06
N VAL A 406 -35.23 13.06 -10.29
CA VAL A 406 -34.23 14.07 -10.66
C VAL A 406 -33.43 14.43 -9.41
N ALA A 407 -32.20 13.95 -9.32
CA ALA A 407 -31.32 14.14 -8.17
C ALA A 407 -30.52 15.44 -8.24
N TYR A 408 -30.14 15.87 -9.45
CA TYR A 408 -29.41 17.10 -9.67
C TYR A 408 -29.81 17.74 -11.00
N ILE A 409 -29.93 19.08 -11.02
CA ILE A 409 -30.13 19.85 -12.24
C ILE A 409 -29.43 21.22 -12.14
N ASP A 410 -28.65 21.59 -13.17
CA ASP A 410 -28.06 22.93 -13.37
C ASP A 410 -27.48 23.59 -12.09
N GLY A 411 -26.66 22.84 -11.34
CA GLY A 411 -25.98 23.33 -10.14
C GLY A 411 -26.80 23.22 -8.85
N LYS A 412 -27.93 22.51 -8.85
CA LYS A 412 -28.75 22.27 -7.65
C LYS A 412 -28.98 20.78 -7.45
N VAL A 413 -28.76 20.30 -6.22
CA VAL A 413 -29.17 18.96 -5.78
C VAL A 413 -30.61 19.05 -5.27
N LEU A 414 -31.47 18.12 -5.69
CA LEU A 414 -32.91 18.16 -5.45
C LEU A 414 -33.43 17.02 -4.54
N VAL A 415 -32.70 15.90 -4.45
CA VAL A 415 -33.03 14.81 -3.53
C VAL A 415 -32.60 15.14 -2.11
N GLU A 416 -33.40 14.79 -1.12
CA GLU A 416 -33.12 15.04 0.30
C GLU A 416 -31.97 14.17 0.87
N PRO A 417 -31.31 14.58 1.96
CA PRO A 417 -30.40 13.71 2.69
C PRO A 417 -31.11 12.40 3.12
N GLY A 418 -30.43 11.28 2.93
CA GLY A 418 -30.98 9.95 3.21
C GLY A 418 -31.74 9.32 2.04
N PHE A 419 -31.80 9.98 0.88
CA PHE A 419 -32.34 9.38 -0.34
C PHE A 419 -31.51 8.18 -0.81
N GLY A 420 -30.18 8.24 -0.66
CA GLY A 420 -29.23 7.22 -1.11
C GLY A 420 -29.36 5.88 -0.40
N GLN A 421 -29.15 4.78 -1.13
CA GLN A 421 -29.28 3.41 -0.61
C GLN A 421 -27.94 2.67 -0.61
N ASP A 422 -27.73 1.77 0.35
CA ASP A 422 -26.60 0.83 0.36
C ASP A 422 -26.81 -0.23 -0.74
N VAL A 423 -25.92 -0.26 -1.73
CA VAL A 423 -26.02 -1.17 -2.88
C VAL A 423 -25.68 -2.63 -2.54
N PHE A 424 -25.11 -2.89 -1.36
CA PHE A 424 -24.77 -4.24 -0.88
C PHE A 424 -25.77 -4.77 0.15
N ASN A 425 -26.59 -3.90 0.75
CA ASN A 425 -27.57 -4.27 1.76
C ASN A 425 -28.99 -4.20 1.18
N LYS A 426 -29.52 -5.35 0.75
CA LYS A 426 -30.92 -5.43 0.31
C LYS A 426 -31.84 -5.37 1.53
N VAL A 427 -32.32 -4.19 1.88
CA VAL A 427 -33.55 -4.08 2.67
C VAL A 427 -34.67 -4.62 1.78
N ALA A 428 -35.28 -5.73 2.17
CA ALA A 428 -36.54 -6.18 1.55
C ALA A 428 -37.57 -5.05 1.71
N PRO A 429 -38.41 -4.76 0.70
CA PRO A 429 -39.45 -3.75 0.84
C PRO A 429 -40.28 -4.07 2.09
N MET A 430 -40.47 -3.07 2.96
CA MET A 430 -41.45 -3.19 4.05
C MET A 430 -42.81 -3.39 3.41
N ASP A 431 -43.32 -4.62 3.48
CA ASP A 431 -44.69 -4.94 3.12
C ASP A 431 -45.59 -4.36 4.22
N GLU A 432 -46.37 -3.34 3.85
CA GLU A 432 -47.45 -2.84 4.70
C GLU A 432 -48.57 -3.88 4.74
N GLY A 433 -48.74 -4.50 5.90
CA GLY A 433 -50.02 -5.05 6.35
C GLY A 433 -50.43 -6.42 5.80
N GLU A 434 -50.46 -7.42 6.68
CA GLU A 434 -51.72 -8.00 7.18
C GLU A 434 -51.45 -9.17 8.17
N GLY A 435 -52.18 -9.15 9.29
CA GLY A 435 -52.72 -10.33 9.98
C GLY A 435 -51.76 -11.39 10.53
N GLY A 436 -51.58 -11.43 11.87
CA GLY A 436 -50.89 -12.53 12.55
C GLY A 436 -51.60 -13.88 12.46
N VAL A 437 -50.89 -14.96 12.84
CA VAL A 437 -51.30 -16.02 13.79
C VAL A 437 -50.19 -17.09 13.95
N SER A 438 -50.05 -17.49 15.23
CA SER A 438 -49.36 -18.60 15.94
C SER A 438 -48.41 -19.61 15.26
N LEU A 439 -47.33 -19.86 16.01
CA LEU A 439 -46.56 -21.10 16.06
C LEU A 439 -47.38 -22.30 16.57
N SER A 440 -47.35 -23.43 15.85
CA SER A 440 -47.12 -24.78 16.44
C SER A 440 -47.02 -25.88 15.37
N ASP A 441 -46.12 -26.82 15.66
CA ASP A 441 -46.04 -28.23 15.28
C ASP A 441 -45.66 -28.69 13.86
N GLY A 442 -44.47 -29.32 13.79
CA GLY A 442 -44.42 -30.78 13.64
C GLY A 442 -43.94 -31.40 12.31
N LEU A 443 -42.70 -31.91 12.35
CA LEU A 443 -42.21 -33.19 11.77
C LEU A 443 -42.08 -33.38 10.24
N GLY A 444 -40.87 -33.79 9.82
CA GLY A 444 -40.68 -34.76 8.71
C GLY A 444 -39.54 -34.49 7.71
N PHE A 445 -38.38 -35.11 7.89
CA PHE A 445 -37.55 -35.60 6.76
C PHE A 445 -38.17 -36.91 6.23
N PRO A 446 -37.86 -37.50 5.04
CA PRO A 446 -36.83 -37.26 4.00
C PRO A 446 -37.48 -37.28 2.56
N PRO A 447 -36.87 -37.65 1.38
CA PRO A 447 -35.51 -38.09 1.02
C PRO A 447 -34.87 -37.41 -0.23
N PRO A 448 -33.61 -37.77 -0.58
CA PRO A 448 -32.92 -37.26 -1.78
C PRO A 448 -33.09 -38.19 -2.99
N VAL A 449 -32.54 -37.74 -4.14
CA VAL A 449 -32.22 -38.45 -5.41
C VAL A 449 -33.05 -37.96 -6.60
N THR A 450 -32.39 -37.33 -7.59
CA THR A 450 -32.19 -37.88 -8.95
C THR A 450 -31.30 -36.96 -9.80
N ARG A 451 -30.13 -37.49 -10.21
CA ARG A 451 -29.41 -37.10 -11.44
C ARG A 451 -30.02 -37.85 -12.63
N TYR A 452 -29.81 -37.36 -13.86
CA TYR A 452 -29.43 -38.10 -15.10
C TYR A 452 -29.38 -37.10 -16.29
N PRO A 453 -28.90 -37.46 -17.50
CA PRO A 453 -27.67 -38.16 -17.98
C PRO A 453 -26.87 -37.22 -18.93
N GLY A 454 -25.61 -37.37 -19.38
CA GLY A 454 -24.76 -38.49 -19.77
C GLY A 454 -24.40 -38.36 -21.27
N LEU A 455 -23.11 -38.34 -21.65
CA LEU A 455 -22.45 -38.90 -22.88
C LEU A 455 -20.96 -38.43 -23.01
N PRO A 456 -20.07 -39.16 -23.73
CA PRO A 456 -18.87 -39.78 -23.16
C PRO A 456 -17.56 -39.47 -23.89
N VAL A 457 -16.40 -39.73 -23.28
CA VAL A 457 -15.11 -39.86 -24.01
C VAL A 457 -14.21 -40.90 -23.30
N PRO A 458 -13.45 -41.74 -24.04
CA PRO A 458 -13.05 -43.07 -23.61
C PRO A 458 -11.63 -43.14 -23.02
N PHE A 459 -11.42 -44.11 -22.13
CA PHE A 459 -10.08 -44.64 -21.79
C PHE A 459 -9.79 -45.89 -22.65
N PRO A 460 -8.50 -46.17 -22.94
CA PRO A 460 -7.89 -47.39 -22.40
C PRO A 460 -6.37 -47.23 -22.12
N PRO A 461 -5.61 -48.29 -21.75
CA PRO A 461 -5.70 -49.09 -20.53
C PRO A 461 -4.35 -49.11 -19.78
N SER A 462 -4.33 -49.74 -18.60
CA SER A 462 -3.13 -49.99 -17.79
C SER A 462 -2.33 -51.23 -18.23
N ALA A 463 -1.05 -51.21 -17.82
CA ALA A 463 -0.09 -52.30 -17.63
C ALA A 463 0.64 -52.87 -18.87
N GLY A 464 1.98 -52.74 -18.85
CA GLY A 464 2.91 -53.36 -19.78
C GLY A 464 4.36 -53.19 -19.30
N GLU A 465 4.93 -54.32 -18.89
CA GLU A 465 6.27 -54.66 -18.42
C GLU A 465 7.51 -53.90 -18.96
N THR A 466 8.55 -53.86 -18.11
CA THR A 466 9.93 -53.43 -18.36
C THR A 466 10.65 -54.21 -19.47
N PRO A 467 11.77 -53.68 -20.00
CA PRO A 467 13.03 -54.38 -19.74
C PRO A 467 14.22 -53.48 -19.34
N LYS A 468 15.14 -54.15 -18.66
CA LYS A 468 16.38 -53.70 -18.01
C LYS A 468 17.46 -53.25 -19.00
N MET A 469 18.32 -52.31 -18.57
CA MET A 469 19.76 -52.43 -18.83
C MET A 469 20.54 -52.02 -17.58
N ALA A 470 21.27 -52.99 -17.03
CA ALA A 470 22.17 -52.87 -15.89
C ALA A 470 23.59 -52.52 -16.38
N GLY A 471 24.35 -51.81 -15.54
CA GLY A 471 25.77 -51.57 -15.78
C GLY A 471 26.48 -50.86 -14.64
N LEU A 472 26.84 -51.65 -13.62
CA LEU A 472 27.95 -51.49 -12.65
C LEU A 472 28.20 -50.12 -11.98
N MET A 473 28.08 -50.09 -10.65
CA MET A 473 29.25 -49.99 -9.77
C MET A 473 28.92 -50.39 -8.32
N SER A 474 29.92 -50.99 -7.69
CA SER A 474 29.92 -51.86 -6.51
C SER A 474 29.71 -51.18 -5.16
N LYS A 475 28.98 -51.87 -4.26
CA LYS A 475 28.98 -51.64 -2.80
C LYS A 475 30.32 -52.08 -2.17
N PRO A 476 30.72 -51.49 -1.03
CA PRO A 476 30.39 -52.05 0.29
C PRO A 476 29.83 -50.94 1.20
N GLY A 477 29.04 -51.14 2.25
CA GLY A 477 28.62 -52.27 3.06
C GLY A 477 27.59 -51.70 4.04
N ALA A 478 26.58 -52.48 4.38
CA ALA A 478 25.48 -52.02 5.22
C ALA A 478 25.88 -52.03 6.70
N SER A 479 25.70 -50.91 7.38
CA SER A 479 25.28 -50.89 8.78
C SER A 479 24.09 -49.94 8.88
N GLY A 480 22.93 -50.52 9.26
CA GLY A 480 21.72 -49.79 9.53
C GLY A 480 21.88 -48.89 10.75
N GLY A 481 21.34 -47.69 10.65
CA GLY A 481 21.30 -46.70 11.71
C GLY A 481 20.37 -45.57 11.31
N SER A 482 19.06 -45.84 11.34
CA SER A 482 18.04 -44.80 11.52
C SER A 482 18.29 -44.13 12.87
N GLY A 483 18.74 -42.88 12.86
CA GLY A 483 19.06 -42.14 14.07
C GLY A 483 19.11 -40.65 13.81
N ASP A 484 18.05 -39.97 14.22
CA ASP A 484 18.00 -38.55 14.56
C ASP A 484 19.17 -38.25 15.53
N GLN A 485 20.34 -37.85 15.02
CA GLN A 485 21.44 -37.39 15.87
C GLN A 485 21.14 -35.94 16.27
N MET A 486 20.27 -35.81 17.27
CA MET A 486 20.21 -34.64 18.14
C MET A 486 21.59 -34.51 18.81
N LEU A 487 22.26 -33.37 18.62
CA LEU A 487 23.60 -33.11 19.13
C LEU A 487 23.58 -33.15 20.66
N SER A 488 24.65 -33.64 21.29
CA SER A 488 24.74 -33.71 22.75
C SER A 488 24.81 -32.28 23.34
N ARG A 489 24.10 -32.05 24.45
CA ARG A 489 23.82 -30.72 25.02
C ARG A 489 25.05 -29.90 25.50
N ASP A 490 26.27 -30.45 25.52
CA ASP A 490 27.45 -29.82 26.16
C ASP A 490 28.74 -29.79 25.33
N GLU A 491 28.80 -30.37 24.12
CA GLU A 491 30.07 -30.52 23.38
C GLU A 491 30.65 -29.21 22.81
N HIS A 492 29.81 -28.21 22.55
CA HIS A 492 30.24 -26.98 21.87
C HIS A 492 30.59 -25.82 22.84
N GLY A 493 30.49 -26.02 24.16
CA GLY A 493 31.05 -25.10 25.16
C GLY A 493 30.50 -23.67 25.24
N LEU A 494 29.38 -23.35 24.57
CA LEU A 494 28.76 -22.01 24.56
C LEU A 494 27.49 -21.89 25.43
N VAL A 495 26.99 -23.01 25.96
CA VAL A 495 25.79 -23.03 26.81
C VAL A 495 26.01 -22.13 28.02
N GLY A 496 25.08 -21.19 28.26
CA GLY A 496 25.16 -20.29 29.40
C GLY A 496 26.19 -19.16 29.28
N LYS A 497 27.03 -19.11 28.22
CA LYS A 497 28.12 -18.14 28.11
C LYS A 497 27.70 -16.85 27.42
N HIS A 498 28.30 -15.73 27.84
CA HIS A 498 28.16 -14.45 27.15
C HIS A 498 28.97 -14.42 25.85
N VAL A 499 28.41 -13.83 24.80
CA VAL A 499 29.04 -13.65 23.48
C VAL A 499 29.19 -12.14 23.23
N ILE A 500 30.22 -11.55 23.82
CA ILE A 500 30.45 -10.10 23.84
C ILE A 500 31.68 -9.64 23.06
N SER A 501 32.63 -10.54 22.79
CA SER A 501 33.84 -10.26 22.01
C SER A 501 34.17 -11.44 21.09
N VAL A 502 34.83 -11.18 19.97
CA VAL A 502 35.33 -12.24 19.07
C VAL A 502 36.49 -13.02 19.70
N GLY A 503 37.22 -12.42 20.65
CA GLY A 503 38.36 -13.06 21.32
C GLY A 503 37.99 -14.24 22.22
N SER A 504 36.71 -14.40 22.58
CA SER A 504 36.24 -15.55 23.35
C SER A 504 35.84 -16.75 22.47
N LEU A 505 35.89 -16.61 21.14
CA LEU A 505 35.49 -17.64 20.19
C LEU A 505 36.69 -18.44 19.70
N THR A 506 36.54 -19.75 19.62
CA THR A 506 37.56 -20.68 19.11
C THR A 506 37.14 -21.20 17.75
N ARG A 507 38.08 -21.83 17.02
CA ARG A 507 37.78 -22.48 15.74
C ARG A 507 36.73 -23.59 15.87
N GLU A 508 36.71 -24.30 16.99
CA GLU A 508 35.69 -25.32 17.30
C GLU A 508 34.30 -24.68 17.48
N HIS A 509 34.20 -23.58 18.25
CA HIS A 509 32.94 -22.83 18.37
C HIS A 509 32.40 -22.42 17.00
N LEU A 510 33.26 -21.91 16.11
CA LEU A 510 32.86 -21.53 14.75
C LEU A 510 32.40 -22.72 13.91
N HIS A 511 33.08 -23.86 14.03
CA HIS A 511 32.71 -25.08 13.32
C HIS A 511 31.28 -25.53 13.68
N PHE A 512 30.98 -25.66 14.98
CA PHE A 512 29.64 -26.03 15.45
C PHE A 512 28.59 -24.97 15.06
N LEU A 513 28.88 -23.69 15.29
CA LEU A 513 27.97 -22.59 14.99
C LEU A 513 27.59 -22.54 13.51
N PHE A 514 28.58 -22.64 12.61
CA PHE A 514 28.33 -22.56 11.18
C PHE A 514 27.65 -23.81 10.63
N ASN A 515 27.91 -24.99 11.19
CA ASN A 515 27.18 -26.21 10.79
C ASN A 515 25.71 -26.15 11.22
N ALA A 516 25.43 -25.68 12.45
CA ALA A 516 24.07 -25.45 12.91
C ALA A 516 23.36 -24.38 12.07
N ALA A 517 24.05 -23.26 11.76
CA ALA A 517 23.51 -22.21 10.90
C ALA A 517 23.21 -22.73 9.48
N HIS A 518 24.09 -23.54 8.89
CA HIS A 518 23.88 -24.17 7.59
C HIS A 518 22.68 -25.13 7.60
N ALA A 519 22.54 -25.96 8.64
CA ALA A 519 21.40 -26.86 8.80
C ALA A 519 20.08 -26.09 8.94
N MET A 520 20.06 -25.03 9.75
CA MET A 520 18.89 -24.16 9.93
C MET A 520 18.55 -23.41 8.65
N ARG A 521 19.53 -22.90 7.91
CA ARG A 521 19.34 -22.32 6.56
C ARG A 521 18.68 -23.33 5.63
N GLY A 522 19.16 -24.57 5.59
CA GLY A 522 18.58 -25.64 4.78
C GLY A 522 17.18 -26.07 5.23
N ALA A 523 16.86 -26.00 6.52
CA ALA A 523 15.52 -26.27 7.04
C ALA A 523 14.55 -25.15 6.66
N VAL A 524 14.93 -23.88 6.86
CA VAL A 524 14.09 -22.71 6.51
C VAL A 524 13.85 -22.64 4.99
N LYS A 525 14.87 -22.90 4.16
CA LYS A 525 14.72 -22.95 2.70
C LYS A 525 13.81 -24.07 2.19
N ARG A 526 13.62 -25.12 2.99
CA ARG A 526 12.69 -26.23 2.71
C ARG A 526 11.37 -26.09 3.46
N GLU A 527 11.09 -24.89 3.99
CA GLU A 527 9.85 -24.57 4.71
C GLU A 527 9.60 -25.46 5.94
N ARG A 528 10.64 -26.07 6.52
CA ARG A 528 10.53 -26.87 7.74
C ARG A 528 10.41 -25.94 8.95
N LEU A 529 9.35 -26.15 9.73
CA LEU A 529 9.13 -25.45 11.00
C LEU A 529 10.18 -25.86 12.05
N LEU A 530 10.78 -24.87 12.70
CA LEU A 530 11.76 -25.03 13.80
C LEU A 530 11.22 -24.43 15.12
N ASP A 531 9.91 -24.22 15.19
CA ASP A 531 9.17 -23.59 16.29
C ASP A 531 9.17 -24.39 17.61
N HIS A 532 9.74 -25.59 17.61
CA HIS A 532 9.91 -26.43 18.79
C HIS A 532 11.26 -26.22 19.49
N VAL A 533 12.26 -25.63 18.82
CA VAL A 533 13.66 -25.59 19.29
C VAL A 533 13.80 -24.72 20.55
N LEU A 534 13.27 -23.51 20.51
CA LEU A 534 13.28 -22.52 21.59
C LEU A 534 11.88 -22.23 22.14
N LYS A 535 10.93 -23.17 21.98
CA LYS A 535 9.57 -23.01 22.49
C LYS A 535 9.58 -22.72 23.99
N GLY A 536 8.92 -21.62 24.38
CA GLY A 536 8.84 -21.17 25.77
C GLY A 536 10.07 -20.43 26.28
N LYS A 537 11.08 -20.17 25.43
CA LYS A 537 12.22 -19.30 25.76
C LYS A 537 11.93 -17.85 25.42
N VAL A 538 12.48 -16.94 26.20
CA VAL A 538 12.27 -15.48 26.05
C VAL A 538 13.59 -14.77 25.78
N LEU A 539 13.66 -14.01 24.68
CA LEU A 539 14.77 -13.13 24.34
C LEU A 539 14.41 -11.69 24.71
N ALA A 540 15.20 -11.04 25.56
CA ALA A 540 15.11 -9.59 25.75
C ALA A 540 16.06 -8.84 24.79
N THR A 541 15.55 -7.87 24.04
CA THR A 541 16.36 -7.01 23.17
C THR A 541 16.45 -5.60 23.75
N VAL A 542 17.65 -5.19 24.15
CA VAL A 542 17.97 -3.89 24.73
C VAL A 542 18.87 -3.13 23.76
N PHE A 543 18.32 -2.12 23.08
CA PHE A 543 19.05 -1.35 22.07
C PHE A 543 19.02 0.14 22.44
N ASN A 544 20.11 0.62 23.06
CA ASN A 544 20.33 2.02 23.39
C ASN A 544 20.82 2.85 22.18
N GLU A 545 21.10 2.18 21.06
CA GLU A 545 21.49 2.78 19.78
C GLU A 545 20.64 2.16 18.66
N ALA A 546 20.11 2.99 17.76
CA ALA A 546 19.20 2.53 16.70
C ALA A 546 19.89 1.51 15.76
N SER A 547 19.28 0.32 15.61
CA SER A 547 19.72 -0.66 14.63
C SER A 547 18.63 -1.64 14.20
N THR A 548 17.76 -1.19 13.30
CA THR A 548 16.62 -1.97 12.78
C THR A 548 17.04 -3.35 12.24
N ARG A 549 18.09 -3.44 11.43
CA ARG A 549 18.52 -4.76 10.89
C ARG A 549 19.02 -5.72 11.97
N THR A 550 19.78 -5.23 12.94
CA THR A 550 20.34 -6.07 14.01
C THR A 550 19.24 -6.53 14.94
N ILE A 551 18.35 -5.63 15.39
CA ILE A 551 17.25 -6.01 16.28
C ILE A 551 16.28 -6.95 15.57
N CYS A 552 15.82 -6.62 14.36
CA CYS A 552 14.85 -7.45 13.63
C CYS A 552 15.39 -8.84 13.31
N SER A 553 16.68 -8.98 13.00
CA SER A 553 17.26 -10.30 12.72
C SER A 553 17.41 -11.18 13.96
N PHE A 554 17.65 -10.61 15.15
CA PHE A 554 17.59 -11.36 16.41
C PHE A 554 16.15 -11.77 16.77
N GLN A 555 15.19 -10.86 16.58
CA GLN A 555 13.78 -11.14 16.86
C GLN A 555 13.23 -12.20 15.90
N ALA A 556 13.50 -12.07 14.59
CA ALA A 556 13.13 -13.07 13.59
C ALA A 556 13.77 -14.43 13.88
N ALA A 557 15.06 -14.46 14.28
CA ALA A 557 15.72 -15.69 14.67
C ALA A 557 15.04 -16.38 15.86
N MET A 558 14.67 -15.61 16.90
CA MET A 558 13.97 -16.14 18.07
C MET A 558 12.59 -16.68 17.71
N HIS A 559 11.80 -15.92 16.95
CA HIS A 559 10.44 -16.31 16.54
C HIS A 559 10.45 -17.56 15.65
N ARG A 560 11.39 -17.67 14.71
CA ARG A 560 11.53 -18.88 13.86
C ARG A 560 11.88 -20.13 14.63
N LEU A 561 12.51 -19.97 15.80
CA LEU A 561 12.80 -21.07 16.72
C LEU A 561 11.68 -21.31 17.73
N GLY A 562 10.57 -20.56 17.67
CA GLY A 562 9.41 -20.69 18.56
C GLY A 562 9.52 -19.97 19.89
N GLY A 563 10.56 -19.14 20.06
CA GLY A 563 10.74 -18.30 21.22
C GLY A 563 9.90 -17.01 21.17
N SER A 564 9.79 -16.35 22.31
CA SER A 564 9.15 -15.04 22.46
C SER A 564 10.19 -13.94 22.65
N VAL A 565 9.80 -12.69 22.37
CA VAL A 565 10.69 -11.53 22.44
C VAL A 565 10.09 -10.47 23.38
N LEU A 566 10.94 -9.91 24.24
CA LEU A 566 10.67 -8.70 25.01
C LEU A 566 11.51 -7.56 24.43
N SER A 567 10.87 -6.65 23.69
CA SER A 567 11.56 -5.52 23.06
C SER A 567 11.53 -4.28 23.95
N ILE A 568 12.70 -3.70 24.21
CA ILE A 568 12.84 -2.54 25.07
C ILE A 568 13.49 -1.43 24.26
N ASP A 569 12.71 -0.38 24.01
CA ASP A 569 13.15 0.82 23.32
C ASP A 569 13.28 1.97 24.33
N GLU A 570 14.49 2.50 24.49
CA GLU A 570 14.78 3.64 25.37
C GLU A 570 13.97 4.90 25.06
N ARG A 571 13.43 5.03 23.84
CA ARG A 571 12.51 6.15 23.54
C ARG A 571 11.20 6.06 24.33
N SER A 572 10.85 4.87 24.81
CA SER A 572 9.59 4.56 25.51
C SER A 572 9.75 4.14 26.98
N SER A 573 10.92 3.62 27.40
CA SER A 573 11.13 3.07 28.75
C SER A 573 11.99 3.94 29.68
N SER A 574 12.09 3.51 30.93
CA SER A 574 12.59 4.17 32.17
C SER A 574 13.91 4.95 32.16
N SER A 575 14.63 5.13 31.05
CA SER A 575 15.83 5.98 30.97
C SER A 575 15.53 7.46 31.31
N LYS A 576 14.26 7.90 31.21
CA LYS A 576 13.77 9.20 31.71
C LYS A 576 13.68 9.29 33.24
N LYS A 577 13.80 8.18 33.97
CA LYS A 577 13.74 8.08 35.45
C LYS A 577 15.10 7.82 36.12
N GLY A 578 16.22 7.83 35.39
CA GLY A 578 17.57 7.69 35.98
C GLY A 578 17.96 6.28 36.43
N GLU A 579 17.34 5.23 35.88
CA GLU A 579 17.72 3.84 36.12
C GLU A 579 19.07 3.51 35.47
N THR A 580 19.95 2.77 36.17
CA THR A 580 21.26 2.39 35.62
C THR A 580 21.15 1.19 34.68
N LEU A 581 21.98 1.12 33.63
CA LEU A 581 22.02 -0.04 32.71
C LEU A 581 22.25 -1.36 33.45
N ALA A 582 23.05 -1.35 34.52
CA ALA A 582 23.33 -2.52 35.35
C ALA A 582 22.07 -3.04 36.05
N ASP A 583 21.23 -2.14 36.57
CA ASP A 583 19.97 -2.50 37.23
C ASP A 583 18.95 -2.99 36.22
N SER A 584 18.84 -2.33 35.06
CA SER A 584 17.98 -2.79 33.98
C SER A 584 18.36 -4.19 33.50
N VAL A 585 19.64 -4.46 33.25
CA VAL A 585 20.08 -5.81 32.85
C VAL A 585 19.83 -6.85 33.94
N ARG A 586 19.98 -6.48 35.23
CA ARG A 586 19.66 -7.37 36.35
C ARG A 586 18.17 -7.73 36.37
N VAL A 587 17.29 -6.74 36.23
CA VAL A 587 15.83 -6.94 36.18
C VAL A 587 15.44 -7.79 34.98
N LEU A 588 15.93 -7.46 33.79
CA LEU A 588 15.59 -8.15 32.55
C LEU A 588 16.10 -9.59 32.50
N SER A 589 17.23 -9.87 33.16
CA SER A 589 17.71 -11.25 33.31
C SER A 589 16.79 -12.12 34.17
N GLY A 590 15.86 -11.51 34.92
CA GLY A 590 14.79 -12.23 35.63
C GLY A 590 13.55 -12.53 34.77
N TYR A 591 13.37 -11.83 33.65
CA TYR A 591 12.21 -11.98 32.74
C TYR A 591 12.54 -12.75 31.46
N SER A 592 13.83 -12.97 31.17
CA SER A 592 14.31 -13.52 29.91
C SER A 592 15.35 -14.62 30.11
N ASP A 593 15.45 -15.52 29.14
CA ASP A 593 16.45 -16.58 29.09
C ASP A 593 17.75 -16.14 28.42
N VAL A 594 17.71 -15.04 27.63
CA VAL A 594 18.88 -14.47 26.95
C VAL A 594 18.62 -12.99 26.69
N ILE A 595 19.69 -12.17 26.79
CA ILE A 595 19.65 -10.74 26.50
C ILE A 595 20.53 -10.45 25.29
N VAL A 596 20.00 -9.72 24.31
CA VAL A 596 20.80 -9.06 23.28
C VAL A 596 20.91 -7.58 23.63
N LEU A 597 22.13 -7.09 23.81
CA LEU A 597 22.39 -5.71 24.21
C LEU A 597 23.22 -4.99 23.15
N ARG A 598 22.79 -3.78 22.79
CA ARG A 598 23.58 -2.83 22.00
C ARG A 598 23.65 -1.49 22.70
N HIS A 599 24.86 -0.95 22.86
CA HIS A 599 25.09 0.31 23.56
C HIS A 599 26.02 1.24 22.76
N PRO A 600 25.79 2.58 22.74
CA PRO A 600 26.61 3.52 21.97
C PRO A 600 27.99 3.80 22.59
N GLN A 601 28.15 3.65 23.89
CA GLN A 601 29.43 3.83 24.58
C GLN A 601 30.21 2.51 24.66
N PRO A 602 31.50 2.48 24.22
CA PRO A 602 32.35 1.30 24.31
C PRO A 602 32.55 0.80 25.75
N GLY A 603 32.64 -0.52 25.92
CA GLY A 603 32.86 -1.19 27.21
C GLY A 603 31.59 -1.42 28.03
N MET A 604 30.45 -0.85 27.62
CA MET A 604 29.21 -0.93 28.40
C MET A 604 28.56 -2.30 28.31
N VAL A 605 28.68 -2.98 27.16
CA VAL A 605 28.19 -4.35 27.02
C VAL A 605 28.95 -5.31 27.95
N ALA A 606 30.26 -5.13 28.09
CA ALA A 606 31.11 -5.93 29.00
C ALA A 606 30.90 -5.58 30.48
N ALA A 607 30.56 -4.33 30.80
CA ALA A 607 30.18 -3.95 32.16
C ALA A 607 28.82 -4.55 32.55
N ALA A 608 27.85 -4.50 31.63
CA ALA A 608 26.51 -5.02 31.85
C ALA A 608 26.47 -6.55 31.99
N SER A 609 27.33 -7.29 31.28
CA SER A 609 27.37 -8.75 31.37
C SER A 609 27.68 -9.26 32.78
N LYS A 610 28.47 -8.52 33.58
CA LYS A 610 28.78 -8.86 34.98
C LYS A 610 27.56 -8.85 35.89
N HIS A 611 26.45 -8.25 35.46
CA HIS A 611 25.21 -8.12 36.22
C HIS A 611 24.06 -8.96 35.67
N SER A 612 24.28 -9.67 34.56
CA SER A 612 23.28 -10.52 33.93
C SER A 612 23.32 -11.95 34.48
N ARG A 613 22.16 -12.51 34.83
CA ARG A 613 22.03 -13.92 35.26
C ARG A 613 21.82 -14.89 34.11
N CYS A 614 21.47 -14.38 32.93
CA CYS A 614 21.29 -15.15 31.71
C CYS A 614 22.40 -14.79 30.72
N PRO A 615 22.61 -15.58 29.65
CA PRO A 615 23.54 -15.22 28.61
C PRO A 615 23.26 -13.85 28.01
N LEU A 616 24.34 -13.15 27.65
CA LEU A 616 24.30 -11.82 27.07
C LEU A 616 25.06 -11.84 25.75
N ILE A 617 24.39 -11.43 24.68
CA ILE A 617 24.91 -11.41 23.32
C ILE A 617 25.07 -9.95 22.88
N SER A 618 26.24 -9.58 22.38
CA SER A 618 26.51 -8.23 21.88
C SER A 618 25.88 -8.00 20.51
N GLY A 619 25.00 -7.01 20.43
CA GLY A 619 24.48 -6.40 19.20
C GLY A 619 25.29 -5.19 18.72
N GLY A 620 26.44 -4.92 19.35
CA GLY A 620 27.34 -3.79 19.08
C GLY A 620 27.65 -2.96 20.33
N ASP A 621 28.90 -2.52 20.47
CA ASP A 621 29.39 -1.78 21.65
C ASP A 621 30.15 -0.52 21.24
N GLY A 622 29.42 0.55 20.87
CA GLY A 622 29.99 1.81 20.40
C GLY A 622 30.92 1.63 19.19
N ASP A 623 32.11 2.21 19.26
CA ASP A 623 33.24 1.99 18.31
C ASP A 623 34.11 0.76 18.69
N GLY A 624 33.65 -0.08 19.63
CA GLY A 624 34.32 -1.29 20.12
C GLY A 624 34.11 -2.50 19.22
N GLU A 625 33.51 -3.58 19.74
CA GLU A 625 33.31 -4.83 18.99
C GLU A 625 31.85 -5.09 18.58
N HIS A 626 31.70 -5.83 17.48
CA HIS A 626 30.43 -6.34 16.98
C HIS A 626 30.58 -7.83 16.60
N PRO A 627 30.72 -8.73 17.59
CA PRO A 627 31.09 -10.13 17.35
C PRO A 627 30.06 -10.87 16.49
N THR A 628 28.79 -10.56 16.68
CA THR A 628 27.69 -11.18 15.93
C THR A 628 27.67 -10.81 14.46
N GLN A 629 28.16 -9.61 14.10
CA GLN A 629 28.37 -9.21 12.71
C GLN A 629 29.60 -9.93 12.12
N ALA A 630 30.74 -9.94 12.82
CA ALA A 630 31.90 -10.67 12.33
C ALA A 630 31.61 -12.17 12.08
N LEU A 631 30.83 -12.80 12.96
CA LEU A 631 30.42 -14.20 12.80
C LEU A 631 29.59 -14.42 11.53
N LEU A 632 28.62 -13.56 11.24
CA LEU A 632 27.78 -13.72 10.05
C LEU A 632 28.54 -13.39 8.76
N ASP A 633 29.53 -12.51 8.84
CA ASP A 633 30.41 -12.19 7.72
C ASP A 633 31.25 -13.42 7.35
N VAL A 634 31.92 -14.06 8.32
CA VAL A 634 32.70 -15.28 8.08
C VAL A 634 31.81 -16.43 7.60
N PHE A 635 30.61 -16.58 8.17
CA PHE A 635 29.63 -17.57 7.70
C PHE A 635 29.25 -17.32 6.24
N THR A 636 29.06 -16.06 5.84
CA THR A 636 28.74 -15.71 4.45
C THR A 636 29.90 -16.03 3.51
N ILE A 637 31.15 -15.74 3.88
CA ILE A 637 32.33 -16.13 3.09
C ILE A 637 32.35 -17.65 2.86
N ARG A 638 32.08 -18.44 3.92
CA ARG A 638 31.99 -19.90 3.82
C ARG A 638 30.88 -20.36 2.87
N GLU A 639 29.68 -19.76 2.94
CA GLU A 639 28.55 -20.17 2.10
C GLU A 639 28.72 -19.78 0.63
N GLU A 640 29.37 -18.65 0.34
CA GLU A 640 29.57 -18.15 -1.02
C GLU A 640 30.79 -18.80 -1.71
N LEU A 641 31.89 -18.99 -0.98
CA LEU A 641 33.16 -19.48 -1.54
C LEU A 641 33.49 -20.94 -1.18
N GLY A 642 32.75 -21.53 -0.25
CA GLY A 642 32.93 -22.90 0.24
C GLY A 642 33.99 -23.06 1.34
N THR A 643 35.02 -22.21 1.36
CA THR A 643 36.07 -22.18 2.39
C THR A 643 36.50 -20.75 2.68
N VAL A 644 36.94 -20.50 3.90
CA VAL A 644 37.56 -19.23 4.31
C VAL A 644 39.09 -19.30 4.17
N ASN A 645 39.69 -20.50 4.25
CA ASN A 645 41.14 -20.64 4.15
C ASN A 645 41.62 -20.43 2.70
N GLY A 646 42.79 -19.80 2.57
CA GLY A 646 43.42 -19.46 1.30
C GLY A 646 42.85 -18.20 0.63
N MET A 647 41.92 -17.50 1.29
CA MET A 647 41.25 -16.34 0.71
C MET A 647 42.02 -15.05 0.98
N THR A 648 41.97 -14.14 0.00
CA THR A 648 42.43 -12.76 0.15
C THR A 648 41.24 -11.85 0.40
N VAL A 649 41.17 -11.29 1.61
CA VAL A 649 40.08 -10.41 2.05
C VAL A 649 40.56 -8.97 2.03
N THR A 650 39.95 -8.16 1.17
CA THR A 650 40.24 -6.73 1.01
C THR A 650 39.15 -5.91 1.68
N MET A 651 39.54 -5.09 2.65
CA MET A 651 38.65 -4.25 3.44
C MET A 651 38.79 -2.79 2.98
N VAL A 652 37.67 -2.16 2.64
CA VAL A 652 37.65 -0.85 1.99
C VAL A 652 36.78 0.15 2.75
N GLY A 653 37.27 1.38 2.94
CA GLY A 653 36.51 2.53 3.44
C GLY A 653 37.00 3.09 4.77
N ASP A 654 36.10 3.45 5.69
CA ASP A 654 36.46 3.92 7.05
C ASP A 654 36.88 2.72 7.93
N LEU A 655 38.18 2.40 7.86
CA LEU A 655 38.78 1.33 8.64
C LEU A 655 39.14 1.77 10.06
N LYS A 656 39.24 3.07 10.33
CA LYS A 656 39.60 3.61 11.63
C LYS A 656 38.47 3.46 12.65
N HIS A 657 37.23 3.69 12.25
CA HIS A 657 36.08 3.69 13.14
C HIS A 657 35.09 2.52 12.90
N GLY A 658 35.35 1.68 11.90
CA GLY A 658 34.49 0.55 11.58
C GLY A 658 34.59 -0.62 12.57
N ARG A 659 33.80 -0.62 13.65
CA ARG A 659 33.74 -1.74 14.63
C ARG A 659 33.54 -3.13 14.00
N THR A 660 32.79 -3.19 12.90
CA THR A 660 32.50 -4.44 12.18
C THR A 660 33.75 -4.96 11.49
N VAL A 661 34.52 -4.07 10.85
CA VAL A 661 35.77 -4.43 10.17
C VAL A 661 36.86 -4.81 11.17
N HIS A 662 36.93 -4.14 12.33
CA HIS A 662 37.85 -4.54 13.41
C HIS A 662 37.53 -5.94 13.93
N SER A 663 36.24 -6.22 14.17
CA SER A 663 35.79 -7.51 14.68
C SER A 663 36.03 -8.63 13.66
N LEU A 664 35.81 -8.35 12.37
CA LEU A 664 36.06 -9.29 11.28
C LEU A 664 37.55 -9.59 11.13
N ALA A 665 38.42 -8.58 11.12
CA ALA A 665 39.86 -8.75 11.03
C ALA A 665 40.42 -9.62 12.17
N LYS A 666 39.97 -9.35 13.40
CA LYS A 666 40.32 -10.18 14.56
C LYS A 666 39.81 -11.62 14.43
N LEU A 667 38.55 -11.82 14.02
CA LEU A 667 37.97 -13.18 13.89
C LEU A 667 38.63 -14.00 12.78
N LEU A 668 39.08 -13.35 11.70
CA LEU A 668 39.78 -14.00 10.59
C LEU A 668 41.15 -14.56 10.98
N THR A 669 41.73 -14.17 12.12
CA THR A 669 42.95 -14.78 12.70
C THR A 669 42.80 -16.27 13.03
N LEU A 670 41.57 -16.77 13.12
CA LEU A 670 41.28 -18.20 13.28
C LEU A 670 41.40 -19.00 11.97
N TYR A 671 41.65 -18.32 10.84
CA TYR A 671 41.77 -18.88 9.49
C TYR A 671 43.09 -18.48 8.84
N ARG A 672 43.48 -19.21 7.79
CA ARG A 672 44.62 -18.87 6.94
C ARG A 672 44.16 -17.96 5.82
N VAL A 673 44.21 -16.65 6.02
CA VAL A 673 43.84 -15.64 5.00
C VAL A 673 44.95 -14.62 4.80
N ASN A 674 44.85 -13.83 3.74
CA ASN A 674 45.63 -12.61 3.56
C ASN A 674 44.69 -11.42 3.72
N LEU A 675 45.07 -10.42 4.52
CA LEU A 675 44.29 -9.20 4.68
C LEU A 675 44.88 -8.05 3.89
N ARG A 676 44.00 -7.32 3.21
CA ARG A 676 44.35 -6.10 2.48
C ARG A 676 43.51 -4.94 2.94
N TYR A 677 44.10 -3.76 3.02
CA TYR A 677 43.44 -2.55 3.47
C TYR A 677 43.47 -1.49 2.37
N VAL A 678 42.30 -0.94 2.03
CA VAL A 678 42.16 0.18 1.08
C VAL A 678 41.43 1.29 1.82
N ALA A 679 42.17 2.30 2.25
CA ALA A 679 41.60 3.43 2.98
C ALA A 679 42.50 4.67 2.79
N PRO A 680 41.91 5.89 2.87
CA PRO A 680 42.70 7.10 3.03
C PRO A 680 43.59 7.04 4.28
N ASP A 681 44.73 7.73 4.26
CA ASP A 681 45.72 7.72 5.35
C ASP A 681 45.08 8.05 6.73
N ASP A 682 44.18 9.02 6.76
CA ASP A 682 43.49 9.48 7.98
C ASP A 682 42.47 8.48 8.55
N LEU A 683 42.05 7.49 7.75
CA LEU A 683 41.05 6.48 8.07
C LEU A 683 41.61 5.06 7.98
N SER A 684 42.93 4.93 8.04
CA SER A 684 43.64 3.66 8.07
C SER A 684 43.26 2.78 9.28
N MET A 685 43.47 1.47 9.12
CA MET A 685 43.21 0.48 10.16
C MET A 685 44.02 0.83 11.43
N PRO A 686 43.42 0.86 12.64
CA PRO A 686 44.15 1.18 13.86
C PRO A 686 45.30 0.20 14.12
N GLN A 687 46.44 0.73 14.59
CA GLN A 687 47.63 -0.07 14.89
C GLN A 687 47.34 -1.23 15.85
N SER A 688 46.48 -1.01 16.84
CA SER A 688 46.08 -2.05 17.81
C SER A 688 45.41 -3.26 17.16
N VAL A 689 44.67 -3.07 16.07
CA VAL A 689 44.04 -4.16 15.29
C VAL A 689 45.08 -4.82 14.39
N MET A 690 45.92 -4.04 13.71
CA MET A 690 47.00 -4.58 12.87
C MET A 690 47.99 -5.43 13.68
N ASP A 691 48.34 -4.99 14.90
CA ASP A 691 49.19 -5.75 15.83
C ASP A 691 48.51 -7.05 16.28
N TYR A 692 47.19 -7.02 16.51
CA TYR A 692 46.43 -8.22 16.85
C TYR A 692 46.46 -9.24 15.70
N VAL A 693 46.23 -8.79 14.47
CA VAL A 693 46.30 -9.63 13.26
C VAL A 693 47.71 -10.15 13.03
N ALA A 694 48.74 -9.33 13.23
CA ALA A 694 50.14 -9.72 13.10
C ALA A 694 50.54 -10.78 14.12
N ARG A 695 50.08 -10.69 15.37
CA ARG A 695 50.24 -11.75 16.38
C ARG A 695 49.57 -13.06 15.98
N GLY A 696 48.50 -13.00 15.20
CA GLY A 696 47.84 -14.16 14.59
C GLY A 696 48.59 -14.76 13.40
N GLY A 697 49.70 -14.14 12.96
CA GLY A 697 50.53 -14.64 11.85
C GLY A 697 49.93 -14.42 10.46
N ILE A 698 48.98 -13.49 10.32
CA ILE A 698 48.31 -13.20 9.05
C ILE A 698 49.07 -12.13 8.25
N PRO A 699 49.38 -12.36 6.95
CA PRO A 699 49.95 -11.33 6.08
C PRO A 699 48.99 -10.15 5.87
N GLN A 700 49.55 -8.93 5.91
CA GLN A 700 48.81 -7.67 5.78
C GLN A 700 49.48 -6.77 4.74
N THR A 701 48.70 -6.18 3.84
CA THR A 701 49.18 -5.21 2.83
C THR A 701 48.20 -4.07 2.64
N THR A 702 48.69 -2.85 2.42
CA THR A 702 47.85 -1.66 2.22
C THR A 702 47.95 -1.17 0.77
N PHE A 703 46.84 -0.67 0.24
CA PHE A 703 46.70 -0.12 -1.11
C PHE A 703 46.01 1.25 -1.05
N THR A 704 46.20 2.06 -2.08
CA THR A 704 45.64 3.43 -2.16
C THR A 704 44.32 3.49 -2.95
N SER A 705 43.98 2.45 -3.72
CA SER A 705 42.75 2.38 -4.53
C SER A 705 42.19 0.96 -4.58
N ILE A 706 40.89 0.84 -4.89
CA ILE A 706 40.22 -0.46 -5.08
C ILE A 706 40.83 -1.16 -6.31
N GLU A 707 41.11 -0.39 -7.35
CA GLU A 707 41.61 -0.83 -8.65
C GLU A 707 42.93 -1.60 -8.58
N GLU A 708 43.84 -1.21 -7.68
CA GLU A 708 45.10 -1.91 -7.45
C GLU A 708 44.89 -3.26 -6.74
N ALA A 709 43.91 -3.34 -5.84
CA ALA A 709 43.68 -4.51 -5.01
C ALA A 709 42.71 -5.55 -5.64
N ILE A 710 41.78 -5.10 -6.49
CA ILE A 710 40.59 -5.89 -6.88
C ILE A 710 40.92 -7.15 -7.69
N ALA A 711 41.96 -7.13 -8.53
CA ALA A 711 42.30 -8.25 -9.41
C ALA A 711 42.62 -9.54 -8.63
N ASP A 712 43.27 -9.39 -7.47
CA ASP A 712 43.70 -10.50 -6.63
C ASP A 712 42.78 -10.73 -5.40
N THR A 713 41.69 -9.98 -5.29
CA THR A 713 40.74 -10.06 -4.17
C THR A 713 39.76 -11.22 -4.34
N ASP A 714 39.54 -11.99 -3.28
CA ASP A 714 38.50 -13.03 -3.23
C ASP A 714 37.25 -12.54 -2.48
N VAL A 715 37.44 -11.73 -1.43
CA VAL A 715 36.37 -11.11 -0.65
C VAL A 715 36.61 -9.60 -0.59
N LEU A 716 35.75 -8.81 -1.20
CA LEU A 716 35.76 -7.35 -1.10
C LEU A 716 34.74 -6.90 -0.04
N TYR A 717 35.23 -6.51 1.13
CA TYR A 717 34.41 -6.06 2.26
C TYR A 717 34.39 -4.54 2.32
N MET A 718 33.31 -3.95 1.81
CA MET A 718 33.09 -2.50 1.80
C MET A 718 32.53 -2.05 3.16
N THR A 719 32.92 -0.87 3.62
CA THR A 719 32.43 -0.25 4.86
C THR A 719 31.66 1.04 4.57
N ARG A 720 30.74 1.39 5.47
CA ARG A 720 29.89 2.58 5.34
C ARG A 720 30.68 3.85 5.66
N TRP A 721 30.56 4.86 4.81
CA TRP A 721 31.03 6.22 5.11
C TRP A 721 30.03 6.99 5.98
N GLN A 722 30.51 7.56 7.08
CA GLN A 722 29.71 8.35 8.01
C GLN A 722 29.82 9.84 7.66
N LYS A 723 28.91 10.32 6.79
CA LYS A 723 28.82 11.72 6.34
C LYS A 723 28.75 12.71 7.50
N GLU A 724 28.11 12.29 8.59
CA GLU A 724 27.94 13.04 9.84
C GLU A 724 29.25 13.42 10.55
N ARG A 725 30.41 12.88 10.15
CA ARG A 725 31.71 13.17 10.77
C ARG A 725 32.54 14.23 10.02
N TYR A 726 32.06 14.73 8.89
CA TYR A 726 32.75 15.73 8.06
C TYR A 726 32.16 17.13 8.27
N GLN A 727 33.03 18.14 8.36
CA GLN A 727 32.63 19.52 8.64
C GLN A 727 32.02 20.24 7.43
N THR A 728 32.36 19.82 6.21
CA THR A 728 31.87 20.39 4.95
C THR A 728 31.50 19.29 3.94
N THR A 729 30.45 19.53 3.15
CA THR A 729 29.93 18.57 2.16
C THR A 729 30.92 18.31 1.01
N ASP A 730 31.68 19.32 0.60
CA ASP A 730 32.58 19.24 -0.56
C ASP A 730 33.77 18.29 -0.33
N GLN A 731 34.34 18.26 0.90
CA GLN A 731 35.42 17.33 1.25
C GLN A 731 34.98 15.87 1.23
N PHE A 732 33.73 15.61 1.62
CA PHE A 732 33.13 14.28 1.62
C PHE A 732 32.82 13.81 0.19
N ASP A 733 32.32 14.71 -0.65
CA ASP A 733 31.96 14.39 -2.02
C ASP A 733 33.23 14.12 -2.87
N ASP A 734 34.33 14.88 -2.71
CA ASP A 734 35.60 14.62 -3.43
C ASP A 734 36.24 13.26 -3.07
N LEU A 735 36.22 12.88 -1.79
CA LEU A 735 36.76 11.61 -1.26
C LEU A 735 35.99 10.38 -1.77
N ILE A 736 34.66 10.50 -1.88
CA ILE A 736 33.79 9.41 -2.36
C ILE A 736 33.84 9.29 -3.88
N THR A 737 33.99 10.40 -4.60
CA THR A 737 33.80 10.42 -6.07
C THR A 737 34.99 9.88 -6.87
N SER A 738 36.18 9.66 -6.28
CA SER A 738 37.37 9.40 -7.11
C SER A 738 38.28 8.19 -6.84
N ASN A 739 38.18 7.39 -5.77
CA ASN A 739 39.01 6.15 -5.63
C ASN A 739 38.46 5.04 -4.71
N TYR A 740 37.35 5.27 -4.00
CA TYR A 740 36.84 4.36 -2.95
C TYR A 740 35.37 3.93 -3.16
N THR A 741 34.80 4.25 -4.31
CA THR A 741 33.45 3.84 -4.70
C THR A 741 33.52 2.66 -5.67
N LEU A 742 32.85 1.58 -5.33
CA LEU A 742 32.80 0.39 -6.18
C LEU A 742 31.82 0.59 -7.34
N THR A 743 32.35 0.54 -8.57
CA THR A 743 31.57 0.68 -9.82
C THR A 743 31.55 -0.63 -10.63
N PRO A 744 30.57 -0.83 -11.53
CA PRO A 744 30.54 -1.99 -12.43
C PRO A 744 31.80 -2.11 -13.31
N HIS A 745 32.40 -0.98 -13.69
CA HIS A 745 33.62 -0.98 -14.48
C HIS A 745 34.78 -1.64 -13.72
N MET A 746 34.95 -1.34 -12.43
CA MET A 746 35.96 -2.02 -11.60
C MET A 746 35.71 -3.52 -11.49
N MET A 747 34.44 -3.91 -11.37
CA MET A 747 34.01 -5.31 -11.28
C MET A 747 34.38 -6.15 -12.53
N THR A 748 34.67 -5.53 -13.68
CA THR A 748 35.17 -6.25 -14.87
C THR A 748 36.57 -6.84 -14.67
N ARG A 749 37.39 -6.25 -13.78
CA ARG A 749 38.74 -6.72 -13.43
C ARG A 749 38.77 -7.67 -12.23
N ALA A 750 37.65 -7.81 -11.53
CA ALA A 750 37.54 -8.71 -10.38
C ALA A 750 37.49 -10.18 -10.81
N LYS A 751 37.93 -11.09 -9.92
CA LYS A 751 37.81 -12.53 -10.14
C LYS A 751 36.35 -12.94 -10.36
N GLN A 752 36.15 -13.96 -11.19
CA GLN A 752 34.81 -14.52 -11.47
C GLN A 752 34.11 -15.05 -10.21
N ARG A 753 34.88 -15.60 -9.26
CA ARG A 753 34.37 -16.13 -7.98
C ARG A 753 34.56 -15.17 -6.81
N MET A 754 34.90 -13.90 -7.04
CA MET A 754 35.00 -12.91 -5.95
C MET A 754 33.61 -12.69 -5.33
N VAL A 755 33.56 -12.31 -4.05
CA VAL A 755 32.32 -11.89 -3.38
C VAL A 755 32.45 -10.46 -2.85
N VAL A 756 31.41 -9.65 -3.04
CA VAL A 756 31.30 -8.28 -2.50
C VAL A 756 30.36 -8.28 -1.30
N MET A 757 30.84 -7.79 -0.17
CA MET A 757 30.14 -7.78 1.12
C MET A 757 30.11 -6.38 1.73
N HIS A 758 29.10 -6.11 2.55
CA HIS A 758 28.88 -4.80 3.18
C HIS A 758 27.92 -4.94 4.39
N PRO A 759 28.22 -4.36 5.57
CA PRO A 759 27.40 -4.52 6.78
C PRO A 759 26.04 -3.78 6.75
N LEU A 760 25.84 -2.93 5.75
CA LEU A 760 24.66 -2.07 5.51
C LEU A 760 24.40 -1.05 6.67
N PRO A 761 23.59 0.01 6.47
CA PRO A 761 23.06 0.47 5.18
C PRO A 761 24.21 0.98 4.33
N ARG A 762 24.14 0.78 3.02
CA ARG A 762 25.09 1.39 2.10
C ARG A 762 24.64 2.81 1.76
N ASN A 763 25.59 3.72 1.59
CA ASN A 763 25.33 5.07 1.13
C ASN A 763 25.79 5.22 -0.33
N HIS A 764 27.01 5.68 -0.54
CA HIS A 764 27.58 6.00 -1.85
C HIS A 764 28.81 5.14 -2.19
N GLU A 765 29.29 4.32 -1.26
CA GLU A 765 30.45 3.44 -1.42
C GLU A 765 30.26 2.33 -2.49
N ILE A 766 29.03 1.97 -2.82
CA ILE A 766 28.72 0.95 -3.83
C ILE A 766 27.65 1.53 -4.75
N GLU A 767 27.94 1.58 -6.05
CA GLU A 767 26.97 2.02 -7.06
C GLU A 767 25.80 1.02 -7.14
N VAL A 768 24.56 1.52 -7.26
CA VAL A 768 23.34 0.69 -7.27
C VAL A 768 23.31 -0.30 -8.44
N SER A 769 23.99 0.01 -9.54
CA SER A 769 24.13 -0.89 -10.69
C SER A 769 24.87 -2.20 -10.35
N VAL A 770 25.72 -2.19 -9.31
CA VAL A 770 26.45 -3.39 -8.83
C VAL A 770 25.50 -4.44 -8.21
N ASP A 771 24.26 -4.08 -7.84
CA ASP A 771 23.25 -5.01 -7.30
C ASP A 771 22.92 -6.16 -8.23
N SER A 772 23.01 -5.90 -9.53
CA SER A 772 22.74 -6.88 -10.57
C SER A 772 23.87 -7.90 -10.74
N ASP A 773 25.06 -7.62 -10.18
CA ASP A 773 26.20 -8.54 -10.26
C ASP A 773 25.98 -9.72 -9.30
N PRO A 774 26.06 -10.99 -9.77
CA PRO A 774 25.85 -12.16 -8.92
C PRO A 774 26.85 -12.26 -7.75
N ARG A 775 28.01 -11.60 -7.85
CA ARG A 775 29.04 -11.53 -6.81
C ARG A 775 28.66 -10.59 -5.67
N ALA A 776 27.66 -9.73 -5.85
CA ALA A 776 27.11 -8.88 -4.79
C ALA A 776 26.34 -9.71 -3.77
N ALA A 777 26.97 -9.96 -2.61
CA ALA A 777 26.40 -10.80 -1.57
C ALA A 777 25.93 -10.03 -0.33
N TYR A 778 26.06 -8.70 -0.26
CA TYR A 778 25.70 -7.93 0.95
C TYR A 778 24.23 -8.06 1.40
N PHE A 779 23.29 -8.35 0.51
CA PHE A 779 21.91 -8.71 0.91
C PHE A 779 21.79 -10.16 1.41
N ARG A 780 22.49 -11.10 0.75
CA ARG A 780 22.58 -12.50 1.21
C ARG A 780 23.31 -12.61 2.54
N GLN A 781 24.29 -11.75 2.79
CA GLN A 781 24.99 -11.56 4.06
C GLN A 781 24.02 -11.15 5.16
N ALA A 782 23.16 -10.16 4.90
CA ALA A 782 22.14 -9.74 5.86
C ALA A 782 21.16 -10.88 6.19
N GLU A 783 20.73 -11.66 5.19
CA GLU A 783 19.88 -12.85 5.36
C GLU A 783 20.60 -13.94 6.18
N ASN A 784 21.86 -14.24 5.84
CA ASN A 784 22.72 -15.18 6.56
C ASN A 784 22.89 -14.80 8.04
N GLY A 785 22.82 -13.51 8.35
CA GLY A 785 22.78 -12.98 9.70
C GLY A 785 21.61 -13.50 10.54
N MET A 786 20.46 -13.84 9.95
CA MET A 786 19.35 -14.44 10.68
C MET A 786 19.67 -15.90 11.04
N PHE A 787 20.13 -16.72 10.09
CA PHE A 787 20.45 -18.14 10.32
C PHE A 787 21.57 -18.31 11.35
N LEU A 788 22.59 -17.46 11.29
CA LEU A 788 23.66 -17.47 12.27
C LEU A 788 23.13 -17.10 13.67
N ARG A 789 22.25 -16.11 13.78
CA ARG A 789 21.64 -15.73 15.06
C ARG A 789 20.73 -16.83 15.60
N MET A 790 20.02 -17.57 14.74
CA MET A 790 19.26 -18.76 15.15
C MET A 790 20.18 -19.80 15.80
N ALA A 791 21.27 -20.15 15.11
CA ALA A 791 22.24 -21.11 15.63
C ALA A 791 22.89 -20.61 16.93
N LEU A 792 23.23 -19.33 17.00
CA LEU A 792 23.85 -18.73 18.19
C LEU A 792 22.92 -18.79 19.40
N LEU A 793 21.65 -18.40 19.24
CA LEU A 793 20.65 -18.45 20.31
C LEU A 793 20.44 -19.89 20.79
N CYS A 794 20.34 -20.83 19.85
CA CYS A 794 20.18 -22.26 20.12
C CYS A 794 21.37 -22.84 20.92
N MET A 795 22.60 -22.53 20.52
CA MET A 795 23.81 -22.98 21.23
C MET A 795 23.92 -22.36 22.62
N VAL A 796 23.70 -21.05 22.73
CA VAL A 796 23.81 -20.34 24.01
C VAL A 796 22.75 -20.82 25.02
N LEU A 797 21.56 -21.20 24.55
CA LEU A 797 20.47 -21.72 25.37
C LEU A 797 20.50 -23.26 25.58
N GLY A 798 21.45 -23.97 24.97
CA GLY A 798 21.60 -25.44 25.10
C GLY A 798 20.43 -26.22 24.48
N LYS A 799 19.95 -25.76 23.32
CA LYS A 799 18.79 -26.32 22.60
C LYS A 799 19.11 -26.79 21.18
N CYS A 800 20.40 -26.79 20.84
CA CYS A 800 20.95 -27.53 19.71
C CYS A 800 21.23 -28.97 20.17
#